data_AF-B8LXE3-F1
#
_entry.id   AF-B8LXE3-F1
#
_cell.length_a   1.000
_cell.length_b   1.000
_cell.length_c   1.000
_cell.angle_alpha   90.00
_cell.angle_beta   90.00
_cell.angle_gamma   90.00
#
_symmetry.space_group_name_H-M   'P 1'
#
loop_
_entity.id
_entity.type
_entity.pdbx_description
1 polymer ?
#
loop_
_entity_poly.entity_id
_entity_poly.type
_entity_poly.pdbx_seq_one_letter_code
_entity_poly.pdbx_strand_id
1 'polypeptide(L)'
;MAPECAQLTNGSCVRYRCQEYGAFCEYRHPRPRVAAPKVSPPQDRRRDLVPIQPRPPLQRMTSSLDPFKCDEVEGRYFRLFQEELAFDLSGYFETPFWTRIIPQQCHHEPAIKHAIFALSALYKSAMSSKTNTANLDDEHFKFALVQQSQAINSLRRDLSSGRPQMRLALVASLLFSCFESFHGDWETASQQIYSGLNILKHLSEDERRHATNGLADMDFEVGLTLRRLKLQILSFLAMNPMCEHPFNDLNVEEVMPDIPDQFTTFNEAFAAATNLAVSVLRHSRRSARCGNELGPRELIAQQYLQGLVDQWNKAYEPIFLKICQSIVNQAYLGALQLRICVWKCEIMIAASLSNTEVVYDSFITQFQRITHFARHVLQTDQAIRQSDGPRLQYGMGLIMALFYTATRCRDFSVRREAIAILRKWPCTNGIWHSLQAAKVAEWIADIEEECCVGMRFIPGDCRVKMQSLKVSFQKGVITVECMQYSVNGFNMASRSINVHPTGYHPASLTQTAFDIIIIGGGPVTSFAENRLAKAGLSVAVIEHELYGGECHFFGCIPSKALLRPVEAFEAAKAIDGAREAIGTNKLDVAAVFERRDRFVDLWDDKTWISISNGASGATLVRGFGRIAGMKKVSVQPHGETQKYHLDANIAIIIATGSTHNVPAILGIESLDEGTELWSNRDAVAANVAPEHLIILGAGPVGSEMATFYSAIGSKVTLISSTAEILPMVEGAAAKIVRKSLEANGVSIKLSSRVSKIEKHAANSLTVVLSSGEMISGSVLLNATGRSPRTFDLGLDSIGLTGEGQPLKTDARLAVPTAQGTEPWLFAIGDVNDLAPTTHMGVYQARIACNVILSSIRNKQPSVKIDTPIGVTVTEAKGGQSTFAQVIFTEPNIGTVGHTFASAQSAGLKVRAVDSDFSIAGAWLYGDGQPGWARWVIEEGTDKLVGATFCCVEGSEFVNASQVAILQGLTLKEMVHVVPPFPTRGEIWTHLLNAAGF
;
A
#
# COMPACT_ATOMS: atom_id res chain seq x y z
N MET A 1 5.67 18.57 44.13
CA MET A 1 6.79 19.53 44.23
C MET A 1 6.61 20.58 43.14
N ALA A 2 6.34 21.82 43.51
CA ALA A 2 6.52 23.00 42.62
C ALA A 2 7.94 23.56 42.85
N PRO A 3 8.60 24.14 41.84
CA PRO A 3 8.71 25.61 41.71
C PRO A 3 8.78 26.04 40.21
N GLU A 4 8.85 27.28 39.72
CA GLU A 4 8.74 28.67 40.18
C GLU A 4 8.58 29.56 38.93
N CYS A 5 8.08 30.78 39.14
CA CYS A 5 7.85 31.82 38.14
C CYS A 5 9.13 32.67 37.94
N ALA A 6 9.48 33.05 36.70
CA ALA A 6 10.43 34.15 36.44
C ALA A 6 9.92 35.07 35.31
N GLN A 7 9.85 36.36 35.65
CA GLN A 7 9.45 37.49 34.81
C GLN A 7 10.47 37.74 33.68
N LEU A 8 10.00 38.01 32.46
CA LEU A 8 10.69 38.90 31.51
C LEU A 8 9.69 39.73 30.71
N THR A 9 9.93 41.03 30.75
CA THR A 9 9.14 42.16 30.26
C THR A 9 9.46 42.54 28.80
N ASN A 10 8.45 43.15 28.16
CA ASN A 10 8.50 44.02 26.97
C ASN A 10 8.70 43.41 25.57
N GLY A 11 7.64 43.51 24.76
CA GLY A 11 7.73 44.01 23.38
C GLY A 11 7.78 42.99 22.24
N SER A 12 6.61 42.75 21.64
CA SER A 12 6.40 42.30 20.25
C SER A 12 6.92 40.92 19.80
N CYS A 13 6.15 39.88 20.13
CA CYS A 13 5.84 38.76 19.23
C CYS A 13 4.53 38.11 19.69
N VAL A 14 3.56 37.88 18.80
CA VAL A 14 2.35 37.11 19.13
C VAL A 14 2.81 35.69 19.50
N ARG A 15 2.41 35.25 20.68
CA ARG A 15 3.07 34.26 21.55
C ARG A 15 2.94 32.79 21.11
N TYR A 16 2.99 32.50 19.81
CA TYR A 16 3.05 31.14 19.28
C TYR A 16 3.92 31.09 18.02
N ARG A 17 5.23 30.89 18.20
CA ARG A 17 6.13 30.48 17.11
C ARG A 17 7.02 29.33 17.54
N CYS A 18 6.76 28.20 16.90
CA CYS A 18 7.63 27.06 16.60
C CYS A 18 8.91 26.93 17.44
N GLN A 19 8.88 26.00 18.40
CA GLN A 19 10.09 25.30 18.83
C GLN A 19 10.05 23.78 18.55
N GLU A 20 8.90 23.18 18.23
CA GLU A 20 8.81 21.71 18.06
C GLU A 20 9.05 21.18 16.63
N TYR A 21 8.94 21.98 15.56
CA TYR A 21 8.88 21.42 14.18
C TYR A 21 9.83 22.02 13.13
N GLY A 22 10.87 22.78 13.52
CA GLY A 22 12.03 23.04 12.65
C GLY A 22 11.86 23.86 11.36
N ALA A 23 10.80 24.66 11.19
CA ALA A 23 10.63 25.53 10.01
C ALA A 23 11.15 26.97 10.21
N PHE A 24 11.97 27.47 9.27
CA PHE A 24 12.50 28.85 9.26
C PHE A 24 11.47 29.87 8.75
N CYS A 25 11.49 31.09 9.30
CA CYS A 25 10.59 32.17 8.93
C CYS A 25 11.19 33.13 7.89
N GLU A 26 10.53 33.29 6.75
CA GLU A 26 10.89 34.24 5.69
C GLU A 26 10.19 35.61 5.84
N TYR A 27 10.53 36.41 6.85
CA TYR A 27 10.06 37.80 6.93
C TYR A 27 11.25 38.77 6.81
N ARG A 28 11.36 39.49 5.68
CA ARG A 28 12.35 40.56 5.47
C ARG A 28 11.84 41.89 6.04
N HIS A 29 12.64 42.51 6.92
CA HIS A 29 12.37 43.85 7.48
C HIS A 29 12.65 44.99 6.47
N PRO A 30 11.84 46.06 6.45
CA PRO A 30 12.26 47.37 5.96
C PRO A 30 12.99 48.17 7.06
N ARG A 31 13.99 48.97 6.65
CA ARG A 31 14.96 49.72 7.46
C ARG A 31 14.35 50.74 8.46
N PRO A 32 15.07 51.10 9.55
CA PRO A 32 14.54 51.96 10.61
C PRO A 32 14.54 53.44 10.22
N ARG A 33 13.47 54.16 10.57
CA ARG A 33 13.43 55.64 10.54
C ARG A 33 13.77 56.22 11.92
N VAL A 34 14.57 57.28 11.88
CA VAL A 34 15.17 58.04 12.98
C VAL A 34 14.12 58.73 13.85
N ALA A 35 14.41 58.83 15.16
CA ALA A 35 13.58 59.40 16.21
C ALA A 35 13.35 60.92 16.10
N ALA A 36 12.21 61.38 16.61
CA ALA A 36 11.96 62.77 17.02
C ALA A 36 11.31 62.79 18.43
N PRO A 37 11.51 63.85 19.24
CA PRO A 37 11.56 63.75 20.70
C PRO A 37 10.25 64.00 21.45
N LYS A 38 10.26 63.53 22.70
CA LYS A 38 9.26 63.62 23.77
C LYS A 38 8.76 65.04 24.06
N VAL A 39 7.46 65.14 24.40
CA VAL A 39 6.92 66.15 25.33
C VAL A 39 5.99 65.41 26.32
N SER A 40 6.18 65.68 27.61
CA SER A 40 5.42 65.17 28.78
C SER A 40 4.51 66.33 29.31
N PRO A 41 3.75 66.26 30.43
CA PRO A 41 3.30 65.20 31.37
C PRO A 41 1.78 65.42 31.69
N PRO A 42 1.17 65.26 32.91
CA PRO A 42 1.46 64.47 34.12
C PRO A 42 0.25 63.66 34.70
N GLN A 43 0.60 62.76 35.63
CA GLN A 43 -0.12 62.35 36.87
C GLN A 43 -1.59 61.88 36.82
N ASP A 44 -1.86 60.63 37.23
CA ASP A 44 -2.35 60.42 38.62
C ASP A 44 -2.22 58.96 39.13
N ARG A 45 -1.82 58.89 40.41
CA ARG A 45 -2.02 57.90 41.49
C ARG A 45 -1.97 56.37 41.24
N ARG A 46 -0.96 55.77 41.89
CA ARG A 46 -1.03 54.42 42.49
C ARG A 46 -2.22 54.30 43.44
N ARG A 47 -2.99 53.21 43.35
CA ARG A 47 -3.64 52.53 44.48
C ARG A 47 -3.73 51.02 44.23
N ASP A 48 -2.90 50.31 44.98
CA ASP A 48 -3.08 49.04 45.68
C ASP A 48 -3.97 47.93 45.10
N LEU A 49 -3.34 46.77 44.96
CA LEU A 49 -3.92 45.46 44.69
C LEU A 49 -4.88 45.05 45.81
N VAL A 50 -6.12 44.71 45.45
CA VAL A 50 -7.09 44.04 46.33
C VAL A 50 -7.02 42.53 46.09
N PRO A 51 -7.00 41.67 47.12
CA PRO A 51 -6.97 40.22 46.95
C PRO A 51 -8.33 39.71 46.43
N ILE A 52 -8.29 38.78 45.47
CA ILE A 52 -9.46 38.07 44.95
C ILE A 52 -10.08 37.23 46.08
N GLN A 53 -11.32 37.54 46.47
CA GLN A 53 -12.12 36.67 47.34
C GLN A 53 -12.60 35.41 46.60
N PRO A 54 -12.80 34.28 47.30
CA PRO A 54 -13.42 33.09 46.72
C PRO A 54 -14.88 33.38 46.29
N ARG A 55 -15.30 32.83 45.15
CA ARG A 55 -16.69 32.87 44.67
C ARG A 55 -17.65 32.37 45.77
N PRO A 56 -18.82 33.01 45.96
CA PRO A 56 -19.84 32.48 46.87
C PRO A 56 -20.46 31.20 46.28
N PRO A 57 -20.89 30.24 47.14
CA PRO A 57 -21.65 29.09 46.68
C PRO A 57 -23.01 29.54 46.15
N LEU A 58 -23.44 28.96 45.02
CA LEU A 58 -24.74 29.23 44.40
C LEU A 58 -25.87 28.98 45.41
N GLN A 59 -26.59 30.05 45.76
CA GLN A 59 -27.81 29.98 46.56
C GLN A 59 -28.85 29.13 45.82
N ARG A 60 -29.33 28.06 46.49
CA ARG A 60 -30.56 27.35 46.09
C ARG A 60 -31.72 28.35 46.11
N MET A 61 -32.18 28.78 44.95
CA MET A 61 -33.51 29.40 44.83
C MET A 61 -34.55 28.30 44.97
N THR A 62 -35.06 28.11 46.19
CA THR A 62 -36.34 27.43 46.40
C THR A 62 -37.46 28.40 46.01
N SER A 63 -37.95 28.32 44.76
CA SER A 63 -39.24 28.92 44.40
C SER A 63 -40.34 27.87 44.61
N SER A 64 -40.97 27.93 45.78
CA SER A 64 -42.28 27.33 46.02
C SER A 64 -43.33 28.15 45.26
N LEU A 65 -43.80 27.63 44.13
CA LEU A 65 -45.11 27.85 43.48
C LEU A 65 -44.96 27.31 42.06
N ASP A 66 -45.34 26.04 41.90
CA ASP A 66 -45.27 25.32 40.64
C ASP A 66 -46.51 25.65 39.78
N PRO A 67 -46.40 26.32 38.62
CA PRO A 67 -47.49 26.41 37.67
C PRO A 67 -47.59 25.15 36.81
N PHE A 68 -46.61 24.24 36.90
CA PHE A 68 -46.66 22.96 36.21
C PHE A 68 -47.46 21.96 37.06
N LYS A 69 -48.57 21.46 36.53
CA LYS A 69 -49.02 20.10 36.88
C LYS A 69 -48.07 19.10 36.20
N CYS A 70 -46.79 19.11 36.57
CA CYS A 70 -45.86 18.05 36.22
C CYS A 70 -45.74 17.10 37.40
N ASP A 71 -45.62 15.82 37.09
CA ASP A 71 -45.17 14.84 38.06
C ASP A 71 -43.75 15.18 38.53
N GLU A 72 -43.36 14.80 39.75
CA GLU A 72 -42.05 15.09 40.36
C GLU A 72 -40.88 14.55 39.50
N VAL A 73 -41.16 13.52 38.70
CA VAL A 73 -40.24 12.94 37.71
C VAL A 73 -40.05 13.90 36.51
N GLU A 74 -41.11 14.48 35.97
CA GLU A 74 -41.07 15.38 34.81
C GLU A 74 -40.34 16.70 35.13
N GLY A 75 -40.59 17.28 36.31
CA GLY A 75 -39.94 18.50 36.76
C GLY A 75 -38.41 18.37 36.88
N ARG A 76 -37.90 17.17 37.20
CA ARG A 76 -36.45 16.89 37.25
C ARG A 76 -35.80 16.93 35.87
N TYR A 77 -36.46 16.42 34.84
CA TYR A 77 -35.92 16.45 33.47
C TYR A 77 -36.02 17.85 32.85
N PHE A 78 -37.07 18.62 33.17
CA PHE A 78 -37.15 20.01 32.73
C PHE A 78 -36.03 20.88 33.32
N ARG A 79 -35.70 20.67 34.60
CA ARG A 79 -34.59 21.37 35.24
C ARG A 79 -33.24 21.00 34.61
N LEU A 80 -33.02 19.71 34.34
CA LEU A 80 -31.84 19.23 33.62
C LEU A 80 -31.70 19.87 32.23
N PHE A 81 -32.82 20.11 31.54
CA PHE A 81 -32.82 20.85 30.29
C PHE A 81 -32.26 22.26 30.46
N GLN A 82 -32.81 23.02 31.42
CA GLN A 82 -32.49 24.42 31.64
C GLN A 82 -31.06 24.64 32.17
N GLU A 83 -30.58 23.73 33.02
CA GLU A 83 -29.29 23.86 33.70
C GLU A 83 -28.12 23.35 32.84
N GLU A 84 -28.34 22.34 32.00
CA GLU A 84 -27.25 21.67 31.26
C GLU A 84 -27.51 21.55 29.76
N LEU A 85 -28.58 20.84 29.37
CA LEU A 85 -28.77 20.40 27.99
C LEU A 85 -28.96 21.58 27.01
N ALA A 86 -29.65 22.64 27.41
CA ALA A 86 -29.85 23.83 26.57
C ALA A 86 -28.53 24.52 26.17
N PHE A 87 -27.56 24.56 27.09
CA PHE A 87 -26.24 25.13 26.82
C PHE A 87 -25.41 24.23 25.90
N ASP A 88 -25.46 22.92 26.11
CA ASP A 88 -24.76 21.95 25.27
C ASP A 88 -25.33 21.96 23.84
N LEU A 89 -26.66 21.93 23.68
CA LEU A 89 -27.34 22.08 22.38
C LEU A 89 -26.94 23.35 21.61
N SER A 90 -26.64 24.43 22.33
CA SER A 90 -26.22 25.72 21.74
C SER A 90 -24.73 25.71 21.33
N GLY A 91 -23.92 24.83 21.91
CA GLY A 91 -22.48 24.73 21.67
C GLY A 91 -21.73 25.95 22.19
N TYR A 92 -20.73 26.43 21.45
CA TYR A 92 -19.95 27.62 21.80
C TYR A 92 -20.56 28.94 21.31
N PHE A 93 -21.81 28.90 20.85
CA PHE A 93 -22.51 30.02 20.26
C PHE A 93 -23.77 30.30 21.06
N GLU A 94 -23.88 31.49 21.64
CA GLU A 94 -25.09 31.86 22.37
C GLU A 94 -26.22 32.14 21.38
N THR A 95 -27.25 31.29 21.36
CA THR A 95 -28.53 31.59 20.74
C THR A 95 -29.63 31.59 21.81
N PRO A 96 -30.58 32.53 21.78
CA PRO A 96 -31.69 32.56 22.74
C PRO A 96 -32.69 31.40 22.52
N PHE A 97 -32.52 30.64 21.43
CA PHE A 97 -33.42 29.58 21.02
C PHE A 97 -33.58 28.48 22.08
N TRP A 98 -32.49 27.83 22.47
CA TRP A 98 -32.53 26.73 23.43
C TRP A 98 -32.74 27.20 24.88
N THR A 99 -32.16 28.35 25.23
CA THR A 99 -32.12 28.85 26.61
C THR A 99 -33.38 29.63 27.02
N ARG A 100 -34.10 30.22 26.06
CA ARG A 100 -35.28 31.05 26.33
C ARG A 100 -36.52 30.66 25.52
N ILE A 101 -36.39 30.47 24.21
CA ILE A 101 -37.57 30.26 23.33
C ILE A 101 -38.20 28.88 23.60
N ILE A 102 -37.42 27.80 23.59
CA ILE A 102 -37.92 26.44 23.84
C ILE A 102 -38.58 26.27 25.23
N PRO A 103 -37.98 26.75 26.34
CA PRO A 103 -38.66 26.75 27.64
C PRO A 103 -40.01 27.44 27.64
N GLN A 104 -40.14 28.61 26.97
CA GLN A 104 -41.40 29.34 26.88
C GLN A 104 -42.47 28.56 26.11
N GLN A 105 -42.08 27.82 25.06
CA GLN A 105 -42.99 26.98 24.29
C GLN A 105 -43.44 25.73 25.05
N CYS A 106 -42.62 25.17 25.94
CA CYS A 106 -43.01 24.02 26.78
C CYS A 106 -44.22 24.30 27.68
N HIS A 107 -44.50 25.57 27.99
CA HIS A 107 -45.67 25.97 28.78
C HIS A 107 -46.99 25.94 27.99
N HIS A 108 -46.92 26.05 26.66
CA HIS A 108 -48.09 26.26 25.81
C HIS A 108 -48.35 25.11 24.84
N GLU A 109 -47.31 24.34 24.49
CA GLU A 109 -47.36 23.30 23.47
C GLU A 109 -47.00 21.93 24.05
N PRO A 110 -48.00 21.03 24.27
CA PRO A 110 -47.77 19.71 24.85
C PRO A 110 -46.78 18.85 24.05
N ALA A 111 -46.79 18.95 22.72
CA ALA A 111 -45.86 18.22 21.86
C ALA A 111 -44.39 18.62 22.13
N ILE A 112 -44.11 19.91 22.27
CA ILE A 112 -42.77 20.43 22.58
C ILE A 112 -42.35 20.03 24.00
N LYS A 113 -43.26 20.15 24.97
CA LYS A 113 -43.04 19.75 26.36
C LYS A 113 -42.56 18.29 26.47
N HIS A 114 -43.34 17.35 25.90
CA HIS A 114 -43.00 15.93 25.94
C HIS A 114 -41.69 15.62 25.19
N ALA A 115 -41.41 16.32 24.09
CA ALA A 115 -40.15 16.15 23.35
C ALA A 115 -38.92 16.59 24.17
N ILE A 116 -39.02 17.68 24.93
CA ILE A 116 -37.94 18.15 25.81
C ILE A 116 -37.70 17.21 26.99
N PHE A 117 -38.76 16.63 27.55
CA PHE A 117 -38.61 15.61 28.61
C PHE A 117 -37.96 14.35 28.08
N ALA A 118 -38.37 13.91 26.88
CA ALA A 118 -37.77 12.78 26.19
C ALA A 118 -36.27 13.01 25.94
N LEU A 119 -35.90 14.17 25.38
CA LEU A 119 -34.52 14.57 25.14
C LEU A 119 -33.68 14.63 26.42
N SER A 120 -34.20 15.20 27.48
CA SER A 120 -33.48 15.38 28.75
C SER A 120 -33.29 14.05 29.48
N ALA A 121 -34.28 13.16 29.43
CA ALA A 121 -34.15 11.82 29.96
C ALA A 121 -33.14 10.97 29.17
N LEU A 122 -33.15 11.10 27.84
CA LEU A 122 -32.19 10.44 26.97
C LEU A 122 -30.76 10.96 27.20
N TYR A 123 -30.59 12.28 27.35
CA TYR A 123 -29.32 12.91 27.73
C TYR A 123 -28.81 12.38 29.08
N LYS A 124 -29.68 12.28 30.09
CA LYS A 124 -29.31 11.72 31.40
C LYS A 124 -28.87 10.26 31.31
N SER A 125 -29.58 9.46 30.50
CA SER A 125 -29.21 8.07 30.24
C SER A 125 -27.83 7.98 29.59
N ALA A 126 -27.56 8.82 28.59
CA ALA A 126 -26.27 8.89 27.93
C ALA A 126 -25.14 9.35 28.87
N MET A 127 -25.39 10.29 29.78
CA MET A 127 -24.42 10.71 30.80
C MET A 127 -24.06 9.62 31.80
N SER A 128 -24.98 8.69 32.08
CA SER A 128 -24.72 7.52 32.94
C SER A 128 -23.85 6.46 32.25
N SER A 129 -23.71 6.55 30.93
CA SER A 129 -23.00 5.60 30.10
C SER A 129 -21.57 6.05 29.79
N LYS A 130 -20.60 5.16 30.00
CA LYS A 130 -19.19 5.42 29.67
C LYS A 130 -18.94 5.61 28.16
N THR A 131 -19.86 5.13 27.32
CA THR A 131 -19.75 5.21 25.85
C THR A 131 -20.55 6.34 25.25
N ASN A 132 -21.22 7.17 26.06
CA ASN A 132 -22.12 8.24 25.61
C ASN A 132 -23.26 7.74 24.69
N THR A 133 -23.64 6.48 24.86
CA THR A 133 -24.80 5.86 24.20
C THR A 133 -25.83 5.51 25.25
N ALA A 134 -27.11 5.71 24.94
CA ALA A 134 -28.19 5.40 25.86
C ALA A 134 -28.15 3.91 26.27
N ASN A 135 -28.29 3.65 27.57
CA ASN A 135 -28.36 2.30 28.09
C ASN A 135 -29.79 1.79 27.92
N LEU A 136 -30.00 0.76 27.12
CA LEU A 136 -31.35 0.26 26.79
C LEU A 136 -32.10 -0.29 28.01
N ASP A 137 -31.38 -0.71 29.05
CA ASP A 137 -31.94 -1.24 30.29
C ASP A 137 -32.23 -0.16 31.35
N ASP A 138 -31.80 1.08 31.10
CA ASP A 138 -31.92 2.20 32.03
C ASP A 138 -33.37 2.74 32.11
N GLU A 139 -33.79 3.10 33.32
CA GLU A 139 -35.11 3.67 33.59
C GLU A 139 -35.28 5.02 32.88
N HIS A 140 -34.20 5.80 32.75
CA HIS A 140 -34.24 7.08 32.01
C HIS A 140 -34.52 6.87 30.52
N PHE A 141 -33.97 5.81 29.93
CA PHE A 141 -34.20 5.46 28.53
C PHE A 141 -35.65 5.04 28.27
N LYS A 142 -36.21 4.17 29.13
CA LYS A 142 -37.61 3.74 29.06
C LYS A 142 -38.57 4.94 29.19
N PHE A 143 -38.28 5.85 30.12
CA PHE A 143 -39.03 7.09 30.26
C PHE A 143 -38.95 7.97 29.00
N ALA A 144 -37.77 8.08 28.39
CA ALA A 144 -37.55 8.85 27.17
C ALA A 144 -38.42 8.36 26.01
N LEU A 145 -38.51 7.05 25.77
CA LEU A 145 -39.34 6.47 24.70
C LEU A 145 -40.85 6.71 24.90
N VAL A 146 -41.32 6.64 26.15
CA VAL A 146 -42.73 6.93 26.48
C VAL A 146 -43.05 8.40 26.20
N GLN A 147 -42.19 9.32 26.63
CA GLN A 147 -42.36 10.76 26.39
C GLN A 147 -42.26 11.12 24.91
N GLN A 148 -41.35 10.49 24.16
CA GLN A 148 -41.27 10.67 22.70
C GLN A 148 -42.56 10.23 22.00
N SER A 149 -43.12 9.09 22.41
CA SER A 149 -44.41 8.59 21.90
C SER A 149 -45.57 9.56 22.22
N GLN A 150 -45.58 10.15 23.41
CA GLN A 150 -46.57 11.17 23.81
C GLN A 150 -46.42 12.47 23.00
N ALA A 151 -45.19 12.88 22.68
CA ALA A 151 -44.92 14.05 21.86
C ALA A 151 -45.46 13.87 20.44
N ILE A 152 -45.16 12.74 19.79
CA ILE A 152 -45.64 12.39 18.44
C ILE A 152 -47.17 12.32 18.41
N ASN A 153 -47.80 11.68 19.40
CA ASN A 153 -49.25 11.56 19.48
C ASN A 153 -49.95 12.91 19.73
N SER A 154 -49.30 13.83 20.45
CA SER A 154 -49.81 15.19 20.63
C SER A 154 -49.75 15.98 19.33
N LEU A 155 -48.60 15.97 18.64
CA LEU A 155 -48.45 16.62 17.35
C LEU A 155 -49.45 16.08 16.30
N ARG A 156 -49.66 14.76 16.24
CA ARG A 156 -50.63 14.15 15.31
C ARG A 156 -52.07 14.62 15.58
N ARG A 157 -52.46 14.70 16.85
CA ARG A 157 -53.79 15.22 17.24
C ARG A 157 -53.94 16.68 16.82
N ASP A 158 -52.93 17.49 17.07
CA ASP A 158 -52.96 18.91 16.73
C ASP A 158 -53.00 19.13 15.21
N LEU A 159 -52.23 18.38 14.42
CA LEU A 159 -52.27 18.41 12.94
C LEU A 159 -53.62 17.93 12.37
N SER A 160 -54.25 16.93 12.99
CA SER A 160 -55.56 16.43 12.56
C SER A 160 -56.72 17.38 12.86
N SER A 161 -56.51 18.38 13.73
CA SER A 161 -57.53 19.36 14.12
C SER A 161 -57.77 20.48 13.10
N GLY A 162 -57.05 20.47 11.96
CA GLY A 162 -57.29 21.36 10.82
C GLY A 162 -56.72 22.78 10.95
N ARG A 163 -55.90 23.07 11.96
CA ARG A 163 -55.21 24.38 12.09
C ARG A 163 -53.85 24.35 11.37
N PRO A 164 -53.48 25.39 10.60
CA PRO A 164 -52.14 25.49 10.02
C PRO A 164 -51.12 25.79 11.12
N GLN A 165 -50.53 24.75 11.70
CA GLN A 165 -49.47 24.85 12.71
C GLN A 165 -48.10 24.50 12.12
N MET A 166 -47.77 25.10 10.97
CA MET A 166 -46.51 24.85 10.26
C MET A 166 -45.28 25.16 11.14
N ARG A 167 -45.36 26.18 12.01
CA ARG A 167 -44.32 26.52 13.00
C ARG A 167 -44.15 25.46 14.09
N LEU A 168 -45.25 24.91 14.63
CA LEU A 168 -45.18 23.82 15.61
C LEU A 168 -44.58 22.57 14.99
N ALA A 169 -44.98 22.23 13.77
CA ALA A 169 -44.41 21.11 13.01
C ALA A 169 -42.92 21.33 12.76
N LEU A 170 -42.49 22.56 12.44
CA LEU A 170 -41.08 22.90 12.22
C LEU A 170 -40.22 22.69 13.48
N VAL A 171 -40.68 23.19 14.63
CA VAL A 171 -39.99 23.03 15.91
C VAL A 171 -40.02 21.57 16.37
N ALA A 172 -41.13 20.85 16.16
CA ALA A 172 -41.24 19.44 16.49
C ALA A 172 -40.30 18.58 15.62
N SER A 173 -40.20 18.84 14.31
CA SER A 173 -39.24 18.18 13.43
C SER A 173 -37.80 18.41 13.89
N LEU A 174 -37.47 19.62 14.36
CA LEU A 174 -36.17 19.90 14.96
C LEU A 174 -35.94 19.06 16.24
N LEU A 175 -36.87 19.09 17.20
CA LEU A 175 -36.71 18.37 18.46
C LEU A 175 -36.69 16.84 18.28
N PHE A 176 -37.53 16.31 17.39
CA PHE A 176 -37.51 14.89 17.03
C PHE A 176 -36.20 14.54 16.34
N SER A 177 -35.68 15.37 15.43
CA SER A 177 -34.36 15.12 14.85
C SER A 177 -33.26 15.09 15.90
N CYS A 178 -33.34 15.93 16.94
CA CYS A 178 -32.40 15.89 18.04
C CYS A 178 -32.53 14.58 18.81
N PHE A 179 -33.75 14.14 19.12
CA PHE A 179 -34.01 12.90 19.85
C PHE A 179 -33.50 11.68 19.08
N GLU A 180 -33.86 11.58 17.81
CA GLU A 180 -33.43 10.46 16.96
C GLU A 180 -31.90 10.46 16.77
N SER A 181 -31.27 11.64 16.68
CA SER A 181 -29.79 11.72 16.64
C SER A 181 -29.14 11.18 17.92
N PHE A 182 -29.74 11.42 19.09
CA PHE A 182 -29.26 10.86 20.37
C PHE A 182 -29.48 9.37 20.50
N HIS A 183 -30.66 8.95 20.06
CA HIS A 183 -31.04 7.55 20.04
C HIS A 183 -30.15 6.75 19.07
N GLY A 184 -29.54 7.44 18.10
CA GLY A 184 -28.72 6.86 17.06
C GLY A 184 -29.50 6.52 15.78
N ASP A 185 -30.79 6.83 15.71
CA ASP A 185 -31.57 6.64 14.48
C ASP A 185 -31.33 7.80 13.50
N TRP A 186 -30.17 7.79 12.84
CA TRP A 186 -29.74 8.87 11.95
C TRP A 186 -30.58 8.95 10.67
N GLU A 187 -31.18 7.84 10.23
CA GLU A 187 -32.09 7.82 9.07
C GLU A 187 -33.36 8.60 9.39
N THR A 188 -33.99 8.28 10.53
CA THR A 188 -35.19 8.98 11.00
C THR A 188 -34.86 10.44 11.34
N ALA A 189 -33.72 10.70 12.00
CA ALA A 189 -33.25 12.08 12.24
C ALA A 189 -33.10 12.88 10.94
N SER A 190 -32.53 12.26 9.91
CA SER A 190 -32.36 12.90 8.61
C SER A 190 -33.70 13.18 7.92
N GLN A 191 -34.66 12.25 7.98
CA GLN A 191 -36.02 12.47 7.47
C GLN A 191 -36.75 13.61 8.20
N GLN A 192 -36.55 13.75 9.51
CA GLN A 192 -37.10 14.86 10.29
C GLN A 192 -36.49 16.20 9.86
N ILE A 193 -35.17 16.26 9.63
CA ILE A 193 -34.50 17.48 9.16
C ILE A 193 -34.94 17.81 7.72
N TYR A 194 -35.09 16.80 6.85
CA TYR A 194 -35.61 16.97 5.49
C TYR A 194 -37.00 17.62 5.52
N SER A 195 -37.90 17.03 6.31
CA SER A 195 -39.27 17.51 6.48
C SER A 195 -39.29 18.95 7.00
N GLY A 196 -38.48 19.26 8.02
CA GLY A 196 -38.35 20.61 8.57
C GLY A 196 -37.85 21.63 7.54
N LEU A 197 -36.82 21.28 6.75
CA LEU A 197 -36.32 22.16 5.69
C LEU A 197 -37.33 22.36 4.56
N ASN A 198 -38.12 21.34 4.24
CA ASN A 198 -39.17 21.44 3.22
C ASN A 198 -40.31 22.34 3.70
N ILE A 199 -40.73 22.21 4.96
CA ILE A 199 -41.69 23.12 5.61
C ILE A 199 -41.15 24.56 5.55
N LEU A 200 -39.87 24.76 5.88
CA LEU A 200 -39.22 26.08 5.84
C LEU A 200 -39.20 26.71 4.43
N LYS A 201 -39.06 25.89 3.38
CA LYS A 201 -39.10 26.33 1.97
C LYS A 201 -40.48 26.79 1.52
N HIS A 202 -41.53 26.18 2.07
CA HIS A 202 -42.92 26.43 1.68
C HIS A 202 -43.67 27.43 2.58
N LEU A 203 -43.05 27.93 3.65
CA LEU A 203 -43.55 29.07 4.41
C LEU A 203 -43.53 30.33 3.52
N SER A 204 -44.69 30.95 3.33
CA SER A 204 -44.88 32.09 2.43
C SER A 204 -44.15 33.36 2.90
N GLU A 205 -43.80 34.28 1.98
CA GLU A 205 -43.24 35.59 2.34
C GLU A 205 -44.19 36.43 3.22
N ASP A 206 -45.51 36.22 3.12
CA ASP A 206 -46.53 36.92 3.90
C ASP A 206 -46.62 36.43 5.37
N GLU A 207 -46.31 35.16 5.64
CA GLU A 207 -46.22 34.59 7.00
C GLU A 207 -44.94 35.01 7.73
N ARG A 208 -43.88 35.37 7.00
CA ARG A 208 -42.65 35.99 7.55
C ARG A 208 -42.88 37.43 8.01
N ARG A 209 -43.83 38.15 7.40
CA ARG A 209 -44.12 39.58 7.71
C ARG A 209 -45.15 39.78 8.83
N HIS A 210 -46.06 38.83 9.07
CA HIS A 210 -47.08 38.91 10.13
C HIS A 210 -46.58 38.53 11.54
N ALA A 211 -45.26 38.32 11.71
CA ALA A 211 -44.66 38.11 13.02
C ALA A 211 -44.60 39.44 13.80
N THR A 212 -45.57 39.68 14.68
CA THR A 212 -45.50 40.73 15.70
C THR A 212 -44.24 40.54 16.56
N ASN A 213 -43.57 41.65 16.88
CA ASN A 213 -42.26 41.74 17.50
C ASN A 213 -42.01 40.67 18.58
N GLY A 214 -41.04 39.79 18.31
CA GLY A 214 -40.64 38.64 19.13
C GLY A 214 -40.65 37.31 18.37
N LEU A 215 -41.52 37.15 17.36
CA LEU A 215 -41.67 35.91 16.59
C LEU A 215 -40.82 35.84 15.30
N ALA A 216 -40.35 36.97 14.76
CA ALA A 216 -39.44 36.99 13.62
C ALA A 216 -38.05 36.42 13.96
N ASP A 217 -37.61 36.59 15.22
CA ASP A 217 -36.40 35.95 15.76
C ASP A 217 -36.54 34.43 15.81
N MET A 218 -37.74 33.89 16.07
CA MET A 218 -37.93 32.44 16.15
C MET A 218 -37.73 31.76 14.78
N ASP A 219 -38.33 32.29 13.71
CA ASP A 219 -38.17 31.71 12.36
C ASP A 219 -36.72 31.84 11.87
N PHE A 220 -36.03 32.95 12.21
CA PHE A 220 -34.62 33.14 11.91
C PHE A 220 -33.71 32.17 12.68
N GLU A 221 -33.92 32.02 13.98
CA GLU A 221 -33.13 31.13 14.86
C GLU A 221 -33.40 29.65 14.58
N VAL A 222 -34.65 29.27 14.29
CA VAL A 222 -35.01 27.92 13.85
C VAL A 222 -34.40 27.65 12.48
N GLY A 223 -34.46 28.62 11.55
CA GLY A 223 -33.81 28.53 10.25
C GLY A 223 -32.29 28.37 10.36
N LEU A 224 -31.63 29.11 11.27
CA LEU A 224 -30.20 29.00 11.54
C LEU A 224 -29.85 27.63 12.13
N THR A 225 -30.67 27.13 13.05
CA THR A 225 -30.49 25.80 13.67
C THR A 225 -30.69 24.67 12.66
N LEU A 226 -31.70 24.76 11.79
CA LEU A 226 -31.91 23.81 10.70
C LEU A 226 -30.79 23.85 9.66
N ARG A 227 -30.18 25.02 9.39
CA ARG A 227 -28.98 25.10 8.54
C ARG A 227 -27.77 24.43 9.19
N ARG A 228 -27.60 24.54 10.51
CA ARG A 228 -26.56 23.81 11.25
C ARG A 228 -26.78 22.29 11.21
N LEU A 229 -28.03 21.83 11.24
CA LEU A 229 -28.39 20.42 11.07
C LEU A 229 -28.20 19.94 9.63
N LYS A 230 -28.54 20.76 8.65
CA LYS A 230 -28.23 20.51 7.23
C LYS A 230 -26.74 20.31 7.02
N LEU A 231 -25.91 21.13 7.67
CA LEU A 231 -24.46 20.97 7.63
C LEU A 231 -24.04 19.59 8.17
N GLN A 232 -24.67 19.07 9.22
CA GLN A 232 -24.36 17.73 9.74
C GLN A 232 -24.65 16.65 8.70
N ILE A 233 -25.84 16.66 8.10
CA ILE A 233 -26.20 15.69 7.06
C ILE A 233 -25.25 15.81 5.87
N LEU A 234 -25.01 17.02 5.37
CA LEU A 234 -24.09 17.23 4.25
C LEU A 234 -22.66 16.83 4.58
N SER A 235 -22.22 16.96 5.83
CA SER A 235 -20.90 16.53 6.25
C SER A 235 -20.75 15.02 6.22
N PHE A 236 -21.76 14.27 6.66
CA PHE A 236 -21.80 12.81 6.55
C PHE A 236 -21.87 12.36 5.10
N LEU A 237 -22.75 13.00 4.31
CA LEU A 237 -22.91 12.73 2.88
C LEU A 237 -21.66 13.10 2.06
N ALA A 238 -20.87 14.10 2.44
CA ALA A 238 -19.61 14.41 1.78
C ALA A 238 -18.53 13.35 2.05
N MET A 239 -18.57 12.71 3.22
CA MET A 239 -17.69 11.59 3.57
C MET A 239 -18.16 10.26 2.97
N ASN A 240 -19.46 10.13 2.67
CA ASN A 240 -20.08 8.98 2.03
C ASN A 240 -20.76 9.38 0.70
N PRO A 241 -19.96 9.71 -0.35
CA PRO A 241 -20.47 10.35 -1.55
C PRO A 241 -21.42 9.44 -2.35
N MET A 242 -21.28 8.12 -2.26
CA MET A 242 -22.10 7.16 -2.99
C MET A 242 -23.44 6.85 -2.31
N CYS A 243 -23.62 7.21 -1.04
CA CYS A 243 -24.90 7.03 -0.34
C CYS A 243 -25.99 7.86 -1.01
N GLU A 244 -27.00 7.21 -1.57
CA GLU A 244 -28.24 7.86 -2.01
C GLU A 244 -29.06 8.32 -0.81
N HIS A 245 -29.59 9.54 -0.88
CA HIS A 245 -30.30 10.15 0.23
C HIS A 245 -31.29 11.21 -0.28
N PRO A 246 -32.50 11.34 0.29
CA PRO A 246 -33.52 12.30 -0.17
C PRO A 246 -33.02 13.75 -0.25
N PHE A 247 -32.02 14.12 0.55
CA PHE A 247 -31.38 15.45 0.46
C PHE A 247 -30.70 15.75 -0.87
N ASN A 248 -30.43 14.73 -1.71
CA ASN A 248 -29.92 14.92 -3.06
C ASN A 248 -30.89 15.73 -3.92
N ASP A 249 -32.20 15.58 -3.70
CA ASP A 249 -33.27 16.22 -4.48
C ASP A 249 -33.66 17.61 -3.93
N LEU A 250 -33.16 17.96 -2.73
CA LEU A 250 -33.36 19.27 -2.12
C LEU A 250 -32.48 20.33 -2.80
N ASN A 251 -32.95 20.85 -3.93
CA ASN A 251 -32.55 22.15 -4.46
C ASN A 251 -33.11 23.26 -3.56
N VAL A 252 -32.45 23.46 -2.42
CA VAL A 252 -32.56 24.71 -1.65
C VAL A 252 -31.61 25.69 -2.31
N GLU A 253 -32.16 26.81 -2.80
CA GLU A 253 -31.43 27.91 -3.44
C GLU A 253 -30.10 28.18 -2.73
N GLU A 254 -29.03 28.25 -3.52
CA GLU A 254 -27.70 28.58 -3.01
C GLU A 254 -27.69 30.03 -2.58
N VAL A 255 -27.91 30.27 -1.29
CA VAL A 255 -27.60 31.55 -0.68
C VAL A 255 -26.07 31.65 -0.66
N MET A 256 -25.53 32.33 -1.66
CA MET A 256 -24.09 32.59 -1.73
C MET A 256 -23.68 33.40 -0.49
N PRO A 257 -22.58 33.01 0.18
CA PRO A 257 -22.11 33.74 1.35
C PRO A 257 -21.65 35.14 0.91
N ASP A 258 -22.28 36.17 1.44
CA ASP A 258 -21.77 37.54 1.36
C ASP A 258 -20.61 37.66 2.36
N ILE A 259 -19.39 37.83 1.83
CA ILE A 259 -18.17 37.92 2.62
C ILE A 259 -17.65 39.36 2.51
N PRO A 260 -17.83 40.20 3.54
CA PRO A 260 -17.31 41.55 3.54
C PRO A 260 -15.78 41.54 3.63
N ASP A 261 -15.14 42.69 3.37
CA ASP A 261 -13.68 42.83 3.57
C ASP A 261 -13.25 42.57 5.02
N GLN A 262 -14.12 42.88 5.99
CA GLN A 262 -13.95 42.58 7.41
C GLN A 262 -15.32 42.30 8.07
N PHE A 263 -15.38 41.31 8.94
CA PHE A 263 -16.57 41.05 9.75
C PHE A 263 -16.65 42.03 10.93
N THR A 264 -17.85 42.58 11.18
CA THR A 264 -18.06 43.50 12.31
C THR A 264 -18.40 42.74 13.59
N THR A 265 -19.12 41.61 13.45
CA THR A 265 -19.50 40.74 14.56
C THR A 265 -19.09 39.30 14.33
N PHE A 266 -18.95 38.55 15.42
CA PHE A 266 -18.61 37.13 15.35
C PHE A 266 -19.75 36.29 14.73
N ASN A 267 -21.01 36.72 14.93
CA ASN A 267 -22.19 36.05 14.38
C ASN A 267 -22.25 36.17 12.85
N GLU A 268 -21.84 37.32 12.28
CA GLU A 268 -21.69 37.49 10.83
C GLU A 268 -20.65 36.51 10.26
N ALA A 269 -19.47 36.45 10.87
CA ALA A 269 -18.41 35.54 10.46
C ALA A 269 -18.85 34.08 10.51
N PHE A 270 -19.56 33.71 11.58
CA PHE A 270 -20.09 32.36 11.79
C PHE A 270 -21.16 31.98 10.76
N ALA A 271 -22.09 32.88 10.45
CA ALA A 271 -23.14 32.66 9.46
C ALA A 271 -22.52 32.47 8.06
N ALA A 272 -21.57 33.34 7.69
CA ALA A 272 -20.85 33.24 6.42
C ALA A 272 -20.06 31.92 6.30
N ALA A 273 -19.36 31.51 7.37
CA ALA A 273 -18.63 30.24 7.42
C ALA A 273 -19.55 29.02 7.29
N THR A 274 -20.73 29.06 7.91
CA THR A 274 -21.71 27.97 7.84
C THR A 274 -22.21 27.79 6.40
N ASN A 275 -22.53 28.89 5.71
CA ASN A 275 -22.95 28.86 4.31
C ASN A 275 -21.83 28.39 3.39
N LEU A 276 -20.62 28.91 3.60
CA LEU A 276 -19.42 28.49 2.86
C LEU A 276 -19.15 26.99 3.03
N ALA A 277 -19.22 26.48 4.27
CA ALA A 277 -19.02 25.05 4.54
C ALA A 277 -20.07 24.17 3.84
N VAL A 278 -21.34 24.60 3.80
CA VAL A 278 -22.40 23.91 3.05
C VAL A 278 -22.05 23.84 1.56
N SER A 279 -21.60 24.94 0.96
CA SER A 279 -21.21 24.99 -0.46
C SER A 279 -20.00 24.09 -0.77
N VAL A 280 -18.98 24.12 0.09
CA VAL A 280 -17.77 23.26 -0.04
C VAL A 280 -18.13 21.78 0.07
N LEU A 281 -18.96 21.39 1.04
CA LEU A 281 -19.38 19.99 1.22
C LEU A 281 -20.20 19.49 0.03
N ARG A 282 -21.11 20.32 -0.50
CA ARG A 282 -21.89 19.98 -1.69
C ARG A 282 -21.03 19.81 -2.92
N HIS A 283 -20.09 20.74 -3.16
CA HIS A 283 -19.13 20.63 -4.26
C HIS A 283 -18.30 19.35 -4.11
N SER A 284 -17.71 19.12 -2.94
CA SER A 284 -16.88 17.92 -2.67
C SER A 284 -17.64 16.62 -2.94
N ARG A 285 -18.92 16.53 -2.52
CA ARG A 285 -19.79 15.37 -2.80
C ARG A 285 -20.07 15.21 -4.29
N ARG A 286 -20.35 16.31 -5.01
CA ARG A 286 -20.61 16.28 -6.46
C ARG A 286 -19.36 15.85 -7.22
N SER A 287 -18.22 16.46 -6.94
CA SER A 287 -16.94 16.12 -7.58
C SER A 287 -16.54 14.66 -7.34
N ALA A 288 -16.76 14.15 -6.13
CA ALA A 288 -16.49 12.74 -5.82
C ALA A 288 -17.37 11.75 -6.63
N ARG A 289 -18.58 12.15 -7.06
CA ARG A 289 -19.48 11.35 -7.90
C ARG A 289 -19.14 11.41 -9.40
N CYS A 290 -18.46 12.46 -9.87
CA CYS A 290 -18.11 12.63 -11.29
C CYS A 290 -16.94 11.75 -11.75
N GLY A 291 -16.14 11.18 -10.84
CA GLY A 291 -15.02 10.31 -11.20
C GLY A 291 -14.01 10.99 -12.13
N ASN A 292 -13.62 10.31 -13.22
CA ASN A 292 -12.66 10.81 -14.22
C ASN A 292 -13.28 11.76 -15.27
N GLU A 293 -14.60 11.94 -15.27
CA GLU A 293 -15.33 12.79 -16.21
C GLU A 293 -15.46 14.23 -15.66
N LEU A 294 -14.32 14.87 -15.40
CA LEU A 294 -14.27 16.22 -14.85
C LEU A 294 -14.63 17.26 -15.92
N GLY A 295 -15.76 17.95 -15.72
CA GLY A 295 -16.22 19.02 -16.60
C GLY A 295 -15.60 20.41 -16.28
N PRO A 296 -15.64 21.37 -17.22
CA PRO A 296 -15.19 22.75 -16.99
C PRO A 296 -15.94 23.45 -15.84
N ARG A 297 -17.19 23.05 -15.58
CA ARG A 297 -18.06 23.63 -14.56
C ARG A 297 -17.54 23.36 -13.14
N GLU A 298 -17.06 22.14 -12.90
CA GLU A 298 -16.53 21.69 -11.62
C GLU A 298 -15.23 22.43 -11.30
N LEU A 299 -14.36 22.62 -12.29
CA LEU A 299 -13.11 23.38 -12.14
C LEU A 299 -13.36 24.86 -11.79
N ILE A 300 -14.29 25.51 -12.51
CA ILE A 300 -14.68 26.90 -12.23
C ILE A 300 -15.27 27.04 -10.82
N ALA A 301 -16.12 26.08 -10.42
CA ALA A 301 -16.71 26.07 -9.09
C ALA A 301 -15.66 25.87 -7.98
N GLN A 302 -14.66 25.00 -8.21
CA GLN A 302 -13.55 24.79 -7.27
C GLN A 302 -12.76 26.10 -7.06
N GLN A 303 -12.36 26.76 -8.15
CA GLN A 303 -11.60 28.01 -8.10
C GLN A 303 -12.39 29.13 -7.41
N TYR A 304 -13.68 29.27 -7.71
CA TYR A 304 -14.54 30.26 -7.09
C TYR A 304 -14.68 30.03 -5.58
N LEU A 305 -14.95 28.80 -5.14
CA LEU A 305 -15.10 28.47 -3.73
C LEU A 305 -13.78 28.61 -2.97
N GLN A 306 -12.64 28.28 -3.59
CA GLN A 306 -11.32 28.52 -3.01
C GLN A 306 -11.10 30.03 -2.76
N GLY A 307 -11.47 30.88 -3.72
CA GLY A 307 -11.41 32.34 -3.57
C GLY A 307 -12.26 32.86 -2.41
N LEU A 308 -13.46 32.31 -2.21
CA LEU A 308 -14.33 32.67 -1.09
C LEU A 308 -13.76 32.21 0.26
N VAL A 309 -13.12 31.04 0.34
CA VAL A 309 -12.41 30.58 1.55
C VAL A 309 -11.28 31.53 1.91
N ASP A 310 -10.48 31.94 0.92
CA ASP A 310 -9.38 32.86 1.12
C ASP A 310 -9.87 34.25 1.57
N GLN A 311 -10.96 34.73 0.97
CA GLN A 311 -11.61 36.00 1.36
C GLN A 311 -12.14 35.93 2.80
N TRP A 312 -12.81 34.83 3.18
CA TRP A 312 -13.32 34.64 4.53
C TRP A 312 -12.18 34.63 5.55
N ASN A 313 -11.10 33.90 5.26
CA ASN A 313 -9.92 33.82 6.15
C ASN A 313 -9.32 35.20 6.40
N LYS A 314 -9.24 36.05 5.37
CA LYS A 314 -8.77 37.45 5.50
C LYS A 314 -9.74 38.29 6.33
N ALA A 315 -11.03 38.22 6.05
CA ALA A 315 -12.06 39.00 6.73
C ALA A 315 -12.24 38.63 8.21
N TYR A 316 -11.96 37.36 8.56
CA TYR A 316 -12.08 36.83 9.92
C TYR A 316 -10.88 37.12 10.82
N GLU A 317 -9.69 37.35 10.25
CA GLU A 317 -8.46 37.54 11.00
C GLU A 317 -8.54 38.64 12.08
N PRO A 318 -9.08 39.85 11.82
CA PRO A 318 -9.12 40.92 12.81
C PRO A 318 -9.96 40.57 14.03
N ILE A 319 -11.15 39.99 13.83
CA ILE A 319 -12.05 39.64 14.93
C ILE A 319 -11.54 38.41 15.70
N PHE A 320 -10.92 37.45 15.01
CA PHE A 320 -10.27 36.31 15.65
C PHE A 320 -9.17 36.75 16.61
N LEU A 321 -8.27 37.64 16.16
CA LEU A 321 -7.19 38.16 17.00
C LEU A 321 -7.75 38.95 18.19
N LYS A 322 -8.77 39.77 17.97
CA LYS A 322 -9.45 40.53 19.04
C LYS A 322 -10.05 39.60 20.11
N ILE A 323 -10.72 38.52 19.71
CA ILE A 323 -11.29 37.54 20.64
C ILE A 323 -10.17 36.76 21.35
N CYS A 324 -9.11 36.35 20.65
CA CYS A 324 -8.01 35.59 21.23
C CYS A 324 -7.14 36.40 22.20
N GLN A 325 -7.21 37.74 22.15
CA GLN A 325 -6.58 38.64 23.11
C GLN A 325 -7.44 38.89 24.37
N SER A 326 -8.69 38.44 24.38
CA SER A 326 -9.62 38.59 25.50
C SER A 326 -9.53 37.42 26.50
N ILE A 327 -10.25 37.53 27.62
CA ILE A 327 -10.29 36.47 28.65
C ILE A 327 -10.89 35.20 28.03
N VAL A 328 -10.28 34.05 28.34
CA VAL A 328 -10.76 32.73 27.92
C VAL A 328 -12.21 32.52 28.39
N ASN A 329 -13.13 32.45 27.43
CA ASN A 329 -14.57 32.33 27.64
C ASN A 329 -15.21 31.48 26.51
N GLN A 330 -16.53 31.35 26.48
CA GLN A 330 -17.24 30.56 25.46
C GLN A 330 -17.00 31.10 24.03
N ALA A 331 -16.93 32.42 23.86
CA ALA A 331 -16.64 33.06 22.58
C ALA A 331 -15.22 32.76 22.06
N TYR A 332 -14.24 32.64 22.97
CA TYR A 332 -12.87 32.21 22.65
C TYR A 332 -12.86 30.79 22.05
N LEU A 333 -13.57 29.84 22.69
CA LEU A 333 -13.68 28.47 22.18
C LEU A 333 -14.43 28.41 20.83
N GLY A 334 -15.49 29.22 20.70
CA GLY A 334 -16.22 29.37 19.44
C GLY A 334 -15.33 29.88 18.31
N ALA A 335 -14.44 30.84 18.58
CA ALA A 335 -13.53 31.40 17.59
C ALA A 335 -12.49 30.37 17.10
N LEU A 336 -11.95 29.55 18.00
CA LEU A 336 -11.05 28.45 17.63
C LEU A 336 -11.78 27.38 16.82
N GLN A 337 -12.99 26.98 17.22
CA GLN A 337 -13.79 26.00 16.49
C GLN A 337 -14.12 26.50 15.07
N LEU A 338 -14.44 27.78 14.93
CA LEU A 338 -14.73 28.39 13.65
C LEU A 338 -13.52 28.35 12.70
N ARG A 339 -12.34 28.67 13.23
CA ARG A 339 -11.07 28.61 12.47
C ARG A 339 -10.76 27.18 11.99
N ILE A 340 -10.90 26.19 12.88
CA ILE A 340 -10.70 24.77 12.55
C ILE A 340 -11.64 24.36 11.40
N CYS A 341 -12.91 24.77 11.46
CA CYS A 341 -13.89 24.40 10.44
C CYS A 341 -13.50 24.93 9.05
N VAL A 342 -13.04 26.18 8.97
CA VAL A 342 -12.67 26.80 7.69
C VAL A 342 -11.35 26.25 7.14
N TRP A 343 -10.35 25.97 7.98
CA TRP A 343 -9.15 25.25 7.52
C TRP A 343 -9.49 23.88 6.95
N LYS A 344 -10.40 23.14 7.58
CA LYS A 344 -10.89 21.89 6.99
C LYS A 344 -11.57 22.13 5.64
N CYS A 345 -12.35 23.21 5.48
CA CYS A 345 -12.96 23.56 4.20
C CYS A 345 -11.94 23.90 3.12
N GLU A 346 -10.87 24.63 3.48
CA GLU A 346 -9.74 24.96 2.61
C GLU A 346 -9.08 23.69 2.05
N ILE A 347 -8.79 22.72 2.92
CA ILE A 347 -8.21 21.44 2.51
C ILE A 347 -9.18 20.65 1.62
N MET A 348 -10.46 20.59 2.00
CA MET A 348 -11.48 19.86 1.24
C MET A 348 -11.66 20.40 -0.17
N ILE A 349 -11.74 21.73 -0.34
CA ILE A 349 -11.96 22.34 -1.66
C ILE A 349 -10.69 22.26 -2.52
N ALA A 350 -9.50 22.44 -1.95
CA ALA A 350 -8.26 22.31 -2.71
C ALA A 350 -8.04 20.87 -3.23
N ALA A 351 -8.43 19.87 -2.44
CA ALA A 351 -8.28 18.46 -2.82
C ALA A 351 -9.46 17.90 -3.65
N SER A 352 -10.55 18.67 -3.85
CA SER A 352 -11.83 18.13 -4.36
C SER A 352 -11.77 17.53 -5.76
N LEU A 353 -10.85 18.00 -6.62
CA LEU A 353 -10.64 17.51 -7.99
C LEU A 353 -9.33 16.74 -8.17
N SER A 354 -8.62 16.43 -7.09
CA SER A 354 -7.38 15.65 -7.18
C SER A 354 -7.67 14.18 -7.42
N ASN A 355 -6.95 13.58 -8.37
CA ASN A 355 -6.99 12.13 -8.61
C ASN A 355 -5.97 11.37 -7.74
N THR A 356 -5.25 12.07 -6.87
CA THR A 356 -4.21 11.47 -6.03
C THR A 356 -4.42 11.84 -4.57
N GLU A 357 -4.16 10.88 -3.68
CA GLU A 357 -4.20 11.10 -2.23
C GLU A 357 -2.92 11.80 -1.72
N VAL A 358 -1.92 12.04 -2.58
CA VAL A 358 -0.70 12.79 -2.21
C VAL A 358 -0.93 14.30 -2.12
N VAL A 359 -2.03 14.82 -2.67
CA VAL A 359 -2.40 16.25 -2.61
C VAL A 359 -2.49 16.78 -1.17
N TYR A 360 -2.80 15.90 -0.22
CA TYR A 360 -2.94 16.26 1.19
C TYR A 360 -1.61 16.64 1.86
N ASP A 361 -0.46 16.28 1.27
CA ASP A 361 0.87 16.60 1.79
C ASP A 361 1.12 18.12 1.80
N SER A 362 0.52 18.86 0.85
CA SER A 362 0.60 20.32 0.81
C SER A 362 -0.11 21.00 2.00
N PHE A 363 -0.89 20.23 2.77
CA PHE A 363 -1.73 20.73 3.87
C PHE A 363 -1.35 20.19 5.25
N ILE A 364 -0.19 19.54 5.40
CA ILE A 364 0.26 18.98 6.69
C ILE A 364 0.29 20.04 7.80
N THR A 365 0.73 21.26 7.48
CA THR A 365 0.77 22.36 8.45
C THR A 365 -0.64 22.73 8.94
N GLN A 366 -1.63 22.71 8.05
CA GLN A 366 -3.02 22.99 8.36
C GLN A 366 -3.60 21.86 9.23
N PHE A 367 -3.31 20.59 8.91
CA PHE A 367 -3.71 19.45 9.74
C PHE A 367 -3.12 19.53 11.17
N GLN A 368 -1.84 19.87 11.30
CA GLN A 368 -1.20 20.08 12.61
C GLN A 368 -1.85 21.22 13.40
N ARG A 369 -2.23 22.31 12.73
CA ARG A 369 -2.95 23.43 13.37
C ARG A 369 -4.34 23.00 13.84
N ILE A 370 -5.05 22.19 13.05
CA ILE A 370 -6.35 21.64 13.41
C ILE A 370 -6.26 20.81 14.69
N THR A 371 -5.31 19.86 14.78
CA THR A 371 -5.16 19.02 15.99
C THR A 371 -4.69 19.82 17.19
N HIS A 372 -3.77 20.78 16.98
CA HIS A 372 -3.30 21.67 18.05
C HIS A 372 -4.44 22.50 18.65
N PHE A 373 -5.25 23.19 17.83
CA PHE A 373 -6.36 23.99 18.32
C PHE A 373 -7.45 23.12 18.93
N ALA A 374 -7.76 21.95 18.34
CA ALA A 374 -8.76 21.04 18.88
C ALA A 374 -8.37 20.50 20.27
N ARG A 375 -7.09 20.16 20.48
CA ARG A 375 -6.56 19.78 21.80
C ARG A 375 -6.76 20.91 22.81
N HIS A 376 -6.46 22.14 22.43
CA HIS A 376 -6.61 23.30 23.30
C HIS A 376 -8.08 23.58 23.65
N VAL A 377 -8.99 23.47 22.68
CA VAL A 377 -10.43 23.61 22.91
C VAL A 377 -10.92 22.56 23.91
N LEU A 378 -10.55 21.29 23.74
CA LEU A 378 -10.91 20.21 24.64
C LEU A 378 -10.46 20.48 26.09
N GLN A 379 -9.17 20.76 26.28
CA GLN A 379 -8.59 21.00 27.61
C GLN A 379 -9.23 22.20 28.31
N THR A 380 -9.50 23.25 27.53
CA THR A 380 -10.08 24.49 28.05
C THR A 380 -11.57 24.32 28.39
N ASP A 381 -12.34 23.61 27.56
CA ASP A 381 -13.75 23.29 27.84
C ASP A 381 -13.90 22.45 29.12
N GLN A 382 -13.08 21.40 29.26
CA GLN A 382 -13.03 20.55 30.46
C GLN A 382 -12.69 21.37 31.72
N ALA A 383 -11.73 22.28 31.61
CA ALA A 383 -11.33 23.15 32.74
C ALA A 383 -12.43 24.15 33.14
N ILE A 384 -13.14 24.74 32.18
CA ILE A 384 -14.23 25.69 32.45
C ILE A 384 -15.42 24.99 33.12
N ARG A 385 -15.77 23.79 32.67
CA ARG A 385 -16.99 23.08 33.08
C ARG A 385 -16.79 22.10 34.22
N GLN A 386 -15.55 21.83 34.64
CA GLN A 386 -15.18 20.88 35.71
C GLN A 386 -15.82 19.49 35.52
N SER A 387 -15.97 19.06 34.27
CA SER A 387 -16.62 17.80 33.92
C SER A 387 -16.03 17.23 32.64
N ASP A 388 -15.63 15.96 32.73
CA ASP A 388 -15.22 15.11 31.60
C ASP A 388 -16.40 14.33 31.01
N GLY A 389 -17.62 14.64 31.47
CA GLY A 389 -18.84 13.98 31.04
C GLY A 389 -19.15 14.23 29.55
N PRO A 390 -19.98 13.36 28.96
CA PRO A 390 -20.28 13.47 27.56
C PRO A 390 -20.96 14.78 27.17
N ARG A 391 -20.66 15.24 25.95
CA ARG A 391 -21.21 16.48 25.39
C ARG A 391 -22.22 16.23 24.30
N LEU A 392 -23.18 17.13 24.21
CA LEU A 392 -23.98 17.32 23.03
C LEU A 392 -23.67 18.66 22.41
N GLN A 393 -23.47 18.73 21.10
CA GLN A 393 -23.46 19.99 20.36
C GLN A 393 -24.29 19.85 19.08
N TYR A 394 -24.85 20.96 18.59
CA TYR A 394 -25.42 21.03 17.24
C TYR A 394 -24.79 22.22 16.50
N GLY A 395 -23.87 21.93 15.57
CA GLY A 395 -23.18 22.98 14.83
C GLY A 395 -21.96 22.48 14.07
N MET A 396 -21.05 23.38 13.68
CA MET A 396 -19.87 23.03 12.90
C MET A 396 -19.02 21.91 13.54
N GLY A 397 -18.92 21.90 14.87
CA GLY A 397 -18.29 20.84 15.65
C GLY A 397 -16.81 20.63 15.34
N LEU A 398 -16.17 19.80 16.17
CA LEU A 398 -14.77 19.40 15.96
C LEU A 398 -14.63 17.96 15.47
N ILE A 399 -15.65 17.12 15.68
CA ILE A 399 -15.61 15.68 15.36
C ILE A 399 -15.28 15.46 13.88
N MET A 400 -15.99 16.13 12.97
CA MET A 400 -15.76 15.94 11.53
C MET A 400 -14.41 16.49 11.07
N ALA A 401 -13.93 17.62 11.61
CA ALA A 401 -12.60 18.14 11.27
C ALA A 401 -11.48 17.20 11.73
N LEU A 402 -11.62 16.62 12.93
CA LEU A 402 -10.70 15.62 13.46
C LEU A 402 -10.79 14.29 12.71
N PHE A 403 -12.00 13.82 12.37
CA PHE A 403 -12.21 12.62 11.57
C PHE A 403 -11.62 12.76 10.16
N TYR A 404 -11.82 13.92 9.53
CA TYR A 404 -11.23 14.23 8.23
C TYR A 404 -9.70 14.28 8.31
N THR A 405 -9.15 14.88 9.37
CA THR A 405 -7.70 14.87 9.63
C THR A 405 -7.18 13.45 9.82
N ALA A 406 -7.88 12.64 10.62
CA ALA A 406 -7.51 11.26 10.91
C ALA A 406 -7.57 10.34 9.69
N THR A 407 -8.40 10.65 8.68
CA THR A 407 -8.60 9.79 7.50
C THR A 407 -7.90 10.29 6.24
N ARG A 408 -7.57 11.59 6.15
CA ARG A 408 -6.98 12.21 4.94
C ARG A 408 -5.54 12.64 5.09
N CYS A 409 -5.10 13.01 6.29
CA CYS A 409 -3.70 13.34 6.53
C CYS A 409 -2.86 12.08 6.29
N ARG A 410 -1.69 12.24 5.67
CA ARG A 410 -0.74 11.13 5.46
C ARG A 410 0.30 11.02 6.57
N ASP A 411 0.46 12.04 7.41
CA ASP A 411 1.39 12.01 8.55
C ASP A 411 0.80 11.21 9.72
N PHE A 412 1.44 10.09 10.06
CA PHE A 412 1.04 9.16 11.12
C PHE A 412 0.80 9.87 12.47
N SER A 413 1.72 10.77 12.85
CA SER A 413 1.68 11.43 14.16
C SER A 413 0.44 12.32 14.31
N VAL A 414 0.11 13.05 13.25
CA VAL A 414 -1.03 13.97 13.20
C VAL A 414 -2.34 13.19 13.18
N ARG A 415 -2.41 12.07 12.45
CA ARG A 415 -3.60 11.19 12.42
C ARG A 415 -3.89 10.58 13.79
N ARG A 416 -2.88 9.96 14.40
CA ARG A 416 -3.01 9.31 15.71
C ARG A 416 -3.31 10.34 16.81
N GLU A 417 -2.78 11.55 16.71
CA GLU A 417 -3.18 12.67 17.57
C GLU A 417 -4.67 13.01 17.41
N ALA A 418 -5.17 13.12 16.18
CA ALA A 418 -6.59 13.40 15.93
C ALA A 418 -7.51 12.29 16.50
N ILE A 419 -7.14 11.02 16.33
CA ILE A 419 -7.85 9.87 16.91
C ILE A 419 -7.82 9.92 18.45
N ALA A 420 -6.68 10.26 19.04
CA ALA A 420 -6.55 10.39 20.48
C ALA A 420 -7.43 11.51 21.05
N ILE A 421 -7.56 12.65 20.35
CA ILE A 421 -8.47 13.74 20.74
C ILE A 421 -9.93 13.26 20.67
N LEU A 422 -10.32 12.56 19.59
CA LEU A 422 -11.68 12.01 19.45
C LEU A 422 -12.04 11.01 20.56
N ARG A 423 -11.09 10.17 20.99
CA ARG A 423 -11.28 9.22 22.10
C ARG A 423 -11.40 9.91 23.46
N LYS A 424 -10.59 10.94 23.70
CA LYS A 424 -10.56 11.67 24.99
C LYS A 424 -11.74 12.62 25.16
N TRP A 425 -12.51 12.85 24.10
CA TRP A 425 -13.65 13.76 24.12
C TRP A 425 -14.94 13.05 23.70
N PRO A 426 -15.61 12.31 24.62
CA PRO A 426 -16.91 11.71 24.33
C PRO A 426 -17.94 12.82 24.06
N CYS A 427 -18.28 13.03 22.79
CA CYS A 427 -19.12 14.12 22.34
C CYS A 427 -19.95 13.64 21.15
N THR A 428 -21.20 14.07 21.11
CA THR A 428 -22.12 13.88 20.00
C THR A 428 -22.38 15.24 19.36
N ASN A 429 -22.11 15.37 18.06
CA ASN A 429 -22.47 16.53 17.27
C ASN A 429 -23.47 16.13 16.18
N GLY A 430 -24.76 16.32 16.45
CA GLY A 430 -25.83 15.77 15.61
C GLY A 430 -25.64 14.29 15.32
N ILE A 431 -25.47 13.94 14.04
CA ILE A 431 -25.29 12.54 13.59
C ILE A 431 -23.86 11.99 13.81
N TRP A 432 -22.91 12.83 14.24
CA TRP A 432 -21.54 12.43 14.48
C TRP A 432 -21.31 12.12 15.96
N HIS A 433 -20.79 10.93 16.25
CA HIS A 433 -20.38 10.55 17.60
C HIS A 433 -18.86 10.36 17.66
N SER A 434 -18.17 11.04 18.58
CA SER A 434 -16.70 11.11 18.59
C SER A 434 -16.03 9.75 18.78
N LEU A 435 -16.55 8.91 19.69
CA LEU A 435 -16.01 7.56 19.91
C LEU A 435 -16.27 6.63 18.72
N GLN A 436 -17.36 6.82 17.98
CA GLN A 436 -17.65 6.03 16.78
C GLN A 436 -16.75 6.47 15.63
N ALA A 437 -16.61 7.79 15.44
CA ALA A 437 -15.67 8.39 14.51
C ALA A 437 -14.24 7.94 14.80
N ALA A 438 -13.83 7.88 16.08
CA ALA A 438 -12.52 7.37 16.48
C ALA A 438 -12.34 5.90 16.10
N LYS A 439 -13.33 5.04 16.38
CA LYS A 439 -13.27 3.61 16.01
C LYS A 439 -13.14 3.41 14.50
N VAL A 440 -13.93 4.15 13.71
CA VAL A 440 -13.87 4.07 12.24
C VAL A 440 -12.53 4.60 11.74
N ALA A 441 -12.07 5.74 12.24
CA ALA A 441 -10.80 6.33 11.83
C ALA A 441 -9.61 5.46 12.22
N GLU A 442 -9.65 4.81 13.38
CA GLU A 442 -8.64 3.86 13.83
C GLU A 442 -8.65 2.61 12.97
N TRP A 443 -9.81 2.03 12.67
CA TRP A 443 -9.90 0.90 11.75
C TRP A 443 -9.34 1.24 10.35
N ILE A 444 -9.68 2.41 9.81
CA ILE A 444 -9.11 2.91 8.55
C ILE A 444 -7.60 3.11 8.68
N ALA A 445 -7.13 3.74 9.76
CA ALA A 445 -5.72 3.97 10.00
C ALA A 445 -4.95 2.67 10.16
N ASP A 446 -5.48 1.68 10.86
CA ASP A 446 -4.86 0.37 11.05
C ASP A 446 -4.69 -0.36 9.71
N ILE A 447 -5.68 -0.27 8.80
CA ILE A 447 -5.57 -0.80 7.42
C ILE A 447 -4.53 -0.05 6.59
N GLU A 448 -4.58 1.29 6.59
CA GLU A 448 -3.66 2.10 5.78
C GLU A 448 -2.22 2.05 6.31
N GLU A 449 -2.05 1.85 7.62
CA GLU A 449 -0.76 1.83 8.32
C GLU A 449 -0.17 0.43 8.45
N GLU A 450 -0.90 -0.64 8.10
CA GLU A 450 -0.42 -2.04 8.11
C GLU A 450 0.83 -2.22 7.24
N CYS A 451 0.89 -1.50 6.11
CA CYS A 451 2.04 -1.48 5.19
C CYS A 451 3.11 -0.42 5.55
N CYS A 452 2.95 0.33 6.64
CA CYS A 452 3.75 1.52 6.96
C CYS A 452 4.77 1.28 8.08
N VAL A 453 5.73 0.37 7.90
CA VAL A 453 6.81 0.17 8.90
C VAL A 453 7.93 1.20 8.70
N GLY A 454 8.05 2.16 9.62
CA GLY A 454 9.17 3.13 9.68
C GLY A 454 9.04 4.38 8.80
N MET A 455 7.90 4.59 8.13
CA MET A 455 7.62 5.78 7.33
C MET A 455 6.83 6.82 8.13
N ARG A 456 7.18 8.10 7.97
CA ARG A 456 6.40 9.22 8.55
C ARG A 456 5.08 9.44 7.81
N PHE A 457 5.05 9.14 6.50
CA PHE A 457 3.90 9.35 5.63
C PHE A 457 3.38 8.02 5.08
N ILE A 458 2.06 7.85 5.05
CA ILE A 458 1.39 6.68 4.47
C ILE A 458 1.59 6.70 2.93
N PRO A 459 2.05 5.61 2.29
CA PRO A 459 2.14 5.50 0.83
C PRO A 459 0.79 5.70 0.13
N GLY A 460 0.79 6.27 -1.08
CA GLY A 460 -0.44 6.66 -1.78
C GLY A 460 -1.32 5.48 -2.23
N ASP A 461 -0.70 4.33 -2.49
CA ASP A 461 -1.29 3.04 -2.87
C ASP A 461 -1.89 2.27 -1.69
N CYS A 462 -1.40 2.52 -0.46
CA CYS A 462 -1.98 1.96 0.76
C CYS A 462 -3.27 2.68 1.19
N ARG A 463 -3.55 3.86 0.61
CA ARG A 463 -4.71 4.68 0.97
C ARG A 463 -6.02 4.01 0.58
N VAL A 464 -7.02 4.15 1.45
CA VAL A 464 -8.37 3.64 1.24
C VAL A 464 -9.32 4.77 0.88
N LYS A 465 -10.18 4.53 -0.11
CA LYS A 465 -11.29 5.42 -0.46
C LYS A 465 -12.59 4.87 0.13
N MET A 466 -13.11 5.54 1.15
CA MET A 466 -14.39 5.16 1.76
C MET A 466 -15.54 5.30 0.74
N GLN A 467 -16.27 4.22 0.51
CA GLN A 467 -17.42 4.17 -0.40
C GLN A 467 -18.75 4.29 0.34
N SER A 468 -18.86 3.63 1.49
CA SER A 468 -20.08 3.58 2.29
C SER A 468 -19.75 3.53 3.78
N LEU A 469 -20.54 4.21 4.57
CA LEU A 469 -20.53 4.16 6.03
C LEU A 469 -21.98 4.02 6.48
N LYS A 470 -22.32 2.88 7.10
CA LYS A 470 -23.64 2.60 7.66
C LYS A 470 -23.50 2.32 9.14
N VAL A 471 -24.29 2.99 9.96
CA VAL A 471 -24.31 2.80 11.40
C VAL A 471 -25.64 2.17 11.81
N SER A 472 -25.61 1.00 12.44
CA SER A 472 -26.80 0.32 12.96
C SER A 472 -26.75 0.24 14.48
N PHE A 473 -27.50 1.11 15.13
CA PHE A 473 -27.50 1.22 16.59
C PHE A 473 -28.23 0.06 17.27
N GLN A 474 -29.34 -0.42 16.69
CA GLN A 474 -30.07 -1.60 17.19
C GLN A 474 -29.21 -2.87 17.20
N LYS A 475 -28.26 -2.99 16.27
CA LYS A 475 -27.37 -4.14 16.13
C LYS A 475 -26.00 -3.93 16.78
N GLY A 476 -25.68 -2.71 17.22
CA GLY A 476 -24.36 -2.35 17.74
C GLY A 476 -23.23 -2.45 16.71
N VAL A 477 -23.54 -2.36 15.41
CA VAL A 477 -22.59 -2.59 14.32
C VAL A 477 -22.41 -1.31 13.48
N ILE A 478 -21.15 -0.97 13.20
CA ILE A 478 -20.77 0.00 12.18
C ILE A 478 -20.23 -0.78 10.99
N THR A 479 -20.84 -0.62 9.82
CA THR A 479 -20.37 -1.22 8.57
C THR A 479 -19.71 -0.13 7.74
N VAL A 480 -18.43 -0.33 7.46
CA VAL A 480 -17.63 0.56 6.61
C VAL A 480 -17.26 -0.22 5.36
N GLU A 481 -17.67 0.27 4.19
CA GLU A 481 -17.20 -0.23 2.91
C GLU A 481 -16.18 0.78 2.40
N CYS A 482 -14.93 0.33 2.31
CA CYS A 482 -13.85 1.09 1.71
C CYS A 482 -13.37 0.35 0.48
N MET A 483 -13.09 1.10 -0.57
CA MET A 483 -12.28 0.64 -1.68
C MET A 483 -10.86 1.10 -1.39
N GLN A 484 -10.08 0.21 -0.77
CA GLN A 484 -8.65 0.27 -1.01
C GLN A 484 -8.45 -0.05 -2.49
N TYR A 485 -7.47 0.54 -3.14
CA TYR A 485 -6.93 -0.08 -4.34
C TYR A 485 -6.16 -1.33 -3.91
N SER A 486 -6.87 -2.30 -3.33
CA SER A 486 -6.37 -3.63 -3.04
C SER A 486 -6.72 -4.48 -4.24
N VAL A 487 -5.68 -4.88 -4.95
CA VAL A 487 -5.63 -6.23 -5.50
C VAL A 487 -5.99 -7.16 -4.34
N ASN A 488 -7.22 -7.71 -4.27
CA ASN A 488 -7.61 -8.97 -3.57
C ASN A 488 -9.11 -9.02 -3.18
N GLY A 489 -9.94 -9.52 -4.10
CA GLY A 489 -10.89 -10.58 -3.79
C GLY A 489 -10.31 -11.88 -4.36
N PHE A 490 -10.66 -13.06 -3.82
CA PHE A 490 -10.21 -14.38 -4.29
C PHE A 490 -10.57 -14.65 -5.76
N ASN A 491 -9.87 -13.99 -6.66
CA ASN A 491 -9.37 -14.56 -7.88
C ASN A 491 -7.92 -14.90 -7.56
N MET A 492 -7.41 -16.02 -8.07
CA MET A 492 -5.99 -16.11 -8.41
C MET A 492 -5.72 -15.14 -9.57
N ALA A 493 -6.12 -13.87 -9.42
CA ALA A 493 -5.96 -12.86 -10.45
C ALA A 493 -4.46 -12.71 -10.62
N SER A 494 -3.98 -13.11 -11.80
CA SER A 494 -2.69 -12.75 -12.31
C SER A 494 -2.42 -11.31 -11.91
N ARG A 495 -1.33 -11.09 -11.17
CA ARG A 495 -0.83 -9.72 -10.98
C ARG A 495 -0.71 -9.12 -12.39
N SER A 496 -1.37 -7.98 -12.62
CA SER A 496 -1.32 -7.30 -13.92
C SER A 496 0.06 -6.69 -14.11
N ILE A 497 1.03 -7.54 -14.48
CA ILE A 497 2.40 -7.15 -14.79
C ILE A 497 2.41 -6.64 -16.22
N ASN A 498 2.77 -5.36 -16.42
CA ASN A 498 2.97 -4.84 -17.76
C ASN A 498 4.32 -5.30 -18.30
N VAL A 499 4.34 -6.45 -19.00
CA VAL A 499 5.55 -6.96 -19.64
C VAL A 499 5.97 -6.18 -20.89
N HIS A 500 5.10 -5.32 -21.44
CA HIS A 500 5.35 -4.54 -22.66
C HIS A 500 5.18 -3.02 -22.44
N PRO A 501 6.07 -2.37 -21.66
CA PRO A 501 5.98 -0.92 -21.42
C PRO A 501 6.29 -0.08 -22.67
N THR A 502 5.69 1.13 -22.74
CA THR A 502 5.56 1.96 -23.97
C THR A 502 6.78 2.83 -24.33
N GLY A 503 7.95 2.59 -23.75
CA GLY A 503 9.18 3.36 -24.00
C GLY A 503 10.10 2.77 -25.07
N TYR A 504 11.10 3.53 -25.53
CA TYR A 504 12.18 3.06 -26.43
C TYR A 504 11.69 2.51 -27.78
N HIS A 505 10.68 3.17 -28.35
CA HIS A 505 10.09 2.80 -29.63
C HIS A 505 11.12 2.90 -30.78
N PRO A 506 11.20 1.95 -31.73
CA PRO A 506 12.17 1.99 -32.84
C PRO A 506 12.09 3.26 -33.70
N ALA A 507 10.90 3.86 -33.85
CA ALA A 507 10.74 5.14 -34.56
C ALA A 507 11.41 6.34 -33.88
N SER A 508 11.80 6.22 -32.61
CA SER A 508 12.51 7.29 -31.87
C SER A 508 14.01 7.30 -32.12
N LEU A 509 14.55 6.31 -32.84
CA LEU A 509 15.97 6.20 -33.12
C LEU A 509 16.46 7.29 -34.08
N THR A 510 17.59 7.91 -33.75
CA THR A 510 18.28 8.89 -34.60
C THR A 510 19.18 8.24 -35.65
N GLN A 511 19.50 6.96 -35.48
CA GLN A 511 20.31 6.16 -36.40
C GLN A 511 19.77 4.73 -36.48
N THR A 512 19.95 4.08 -37.64
CA THR A 512 19.51 2.69 -37.87
C THR A 512 20.67 1.71 -38.05
N ALA A 513 21.92 2.20 -38.03
CA ALA A 513 23.12 1.38 -38.13
C ALA A 513 23.88 1.39 -36.80
N PHE A 514 24.32 0.22 -36.35
CA PHE A 514 25.08 0.00 -35.13
C PHE A 514 26.25 -0.94 -35.41
N ASP A 515 27.31 -0.93 -34.61
CA ASP A 515 28.41 -1.89 -34.77
C ASP A 515 27.97 -3.28 -34.34
N ILE A 516 27.25 -3.35 -33.23
CA ILE A 516 26.72 -4.59 -32.66
C ILE A 516 25.21 -4.46 -32.47
N ILE A 517 24.47 -5.49 -32.86
CA ILE A 517 23.07 -5.66 -32.49
C ILE A 517 22.93 -6.92 -31.63
N ILE A 518 22.30 -6.80 -30.46
CA ILE A 518 22.00 -7.93 -29.58
C ILE A 518 20.48 -8.16 -29.56
N ILE A 519 20.03 -9.39 -29.80
CA ILE A 519 18.62 -9.77 -29.73
C ILE A 519 18.36 -10.52 -28.43
N GLY A 520 17.54 -9.93 -27.56
CA GLY A 520 17.26 -10.38 -26.19
C GLY A 520 17.98 -9.50 -25.16
N GLY A 521 17.27 -9.06 -24.13
CA GLY A 521 17.72 -8.14 -23.08
C GLY A 521 17.88 -8.79 -21.71
N GLY A 522 18.24 -10.07 -21.65
CA GLY A 522 18.48 -10.79 -20.38
C GLY A 522 19.80 -10.41 -19.69
N PRO A 523 20.12 -10.99 -18.50
CA PRO A 523 21.34 -10.66 -17.75
C PRO A 523 22.63 -10.97 -18.51
N VAL A 524 22.59 -11.97 -19.39
CA VAL A 524 23.70 -12.34 -20.29
C VAL A 524 24.03 -11.18 -21.24
N THR A 525 22.99 -10.52 -21.76
CA THR A 525 23.10 -9.34 -22.62
C THR A 525 23.68 -8.15 -21.89
N SER A 526 23.24 -7.89 -20.65
CA SER A 526 23.75 -6.77 -19.85
C SER A 526 25.28 -6.84 -19.66
N PHE A 527 25.85 -8.05 -19.57
CA PHE A 527 27.31 -8.22 -19.58
C PHE A 527 27.92 -7.90 -20.95
N ALA A 528 27.38 -8.49 -22.03
CA ALA A 528 27.90 -8.35 -23.38
C ALA A 528 27.86 -6.89 -23.87
N GLU A 529 26.71 -6.22 -23.71
CA GLU A 529 26.52 -4.82 -24.11
C GLU A 529 27.48 -3.92 -23.34
N ASN A 530 27.64 -4.11 -22.03
CA ASN A 530 28.45 -3.21 -21.20
C ASN A 530 29.91 -3.28 -21.60
N ARG A 531 30.38 -4.50 -21.88
CA ARG A 531 31.74 -4.75 -22.33
C ARG A 531 32.01 -4.15 -23.70
N LEU A 532 31.09 -4.30 -24.66
CA LEU A 532 31.27 -3.82 -26.03
C LEU A 532 31.12 -2.30 -26.13
N ALA A 533 30.15 -1.72 -25.43
CA ALA A 533 29.94 -0.27 -25.40
C ALA A 533 31.10 0.47 -24.70
N LYS A 534 31.64 -0.06 -23.60
CA LYS A 534 32.86 0.46 -22.96
C LYS A 534 34.11 0.35 -23.83
N ALA A 535 34.11 -0.55 -24.82
CA ALA A 535 35.17 -0.63 -25.82
C ALA A 535 35.00 0.39 -26.96
N GLY A 536 33.98 1.25 -26.89
CA GLY A 536 33.71 2.32 -27.85
C GLY A 536 32.83 1.93 -29.04
N LEU A 537 32.22 0.74 -29.01
CA LEU A 537 31.33 0.28 -30.08
C LEU A 537 29.92 0.80 -29.88
N SER A 538 29.24 1.16 -30.97
CA SER A 538 27.80 1.44 -30.94
C SER A 538 27.02 0.13 -30.82
N VAL A 539 26.22 -0.01 -29.76
CA VAL A 539 25.48 -1.25 -29.45
C VAL A 539 23.99 -0.96 -29.39
N ALA A 540 23.19 -1.71 -30.14
CA ALA A 540 21.73 -1.75 -29.98
C ALA A 540 21.31 -3.06 -29.32
N VAL A 541 20.41 -2.97 -28.34
CA VAL A 541 19.79 -4.14 -27.70
C VAL A 541 18.31 -4.14 -27.99
N ILE A 542 17.82 -5.24 -28.57
CA ILE A 542 16.42 -5.41 -28.96
C ILE A 542 15.75 -6.33 -27.94
N GLU A 543 14.77 -5.81 -27.21
CA GLU A 543 13.97 -6.55 -26.23
C GLU A 543 12.49 -6.26 -26.43
N HIS A 544 11.68 -7.30 -26.52
CA HIS A 544 10.24 -7.19 -26.74
C HIS A 544 9.43 -7.10 -25.44
N GLU A 545 9.97 -7.58 -24.31
CA GLU A 545 9.36 -7.54 -22.97
C GLU A 545 10.14 -6.56 -22.06
N LEU A 546 10.36 -6.93 -20.79
CA LEU A 546 11.12 -6.19 -19.79
C LEU A 546 12.63 -6.40 -19.96
N TYR A 547 13.39 -5.31 -19.99
CA TYR A 547 14.85 -5.34 -20.02
C TYR A 547 15.40 -5.83 -18.67
N GLY A 548 16.16 -6.92 -18.69
CA GLY A 548 16.52 -7.75 -17.53
C GLY A 548 16.12 -9.21 -17.76
N GLY A 549 15.11 -9.45 -18.61
CA GLY A 549 14.68 -10.76 -19.09
C GLY A 549 14.26 -11.73 -17.99
N GLU A 550 14.28 -13.02 -18.33
CA GLU A 550 13.70 -14.08 -17.49
C GLU A 550 14.31 -14.15 -16.09
N CYS A 551 15.64 -14.21 -15.97
CA CYS A 551 16.30 -14.49 -14.70
C CYS A 551 16.04 -13.40 -13.65
N HIS A 552 15.90 -12.14 -14.07
CA HIS A 552 15.63 -11.04 -13.15
C HIS A 552 14.14 -10.96 -12.75
N PHE A 553 13.21 -11.04 -13.70
CA PHE A 553 11.79 -10.81 -13.41
C PHE A 553 10.96 -12.08 -13.13
N PHE A 554 11.38 -13.23 -13.66
CA PHE A 554 10.56 -14.45 -13.69
C PHE A 554 11.32 -15.75 -13.40
N GLY A 555 12.58 -15.65 -12.96
CA GLY A 555 13.48 -16.79 -12.82
C GLY A 555 14.30 -16.74 -11.54
N CYS A 556 15.61 -16.60 -11.68
CA CYS A 556 16.58 -16.77 -10.59
C CYS A 556 16.35 -15.81 -9.42
N ILE A 557 16.18 -14.52 -9.68
CA ILE A 557 16.03 -13.50 -8.63
C ILE A 557 14.74 -13.70 -7.81
N PRO A 558 13.54 -13.78 -8.41
CA PRO A 558 12.33 -13.97 -7.63
C PRO A 558 12.30 -15.33 -6.93
N SER A 559 12.71 -16.43 -7.58
CA SER A 559 12.76 -17.74 -6.91
C SER A 559 13.67 -17.73 -5.68
N LYS A 560 14.85 -17.12 -5.76
CA LYS A 560 15.81 -17.08 -4.64
C LYS A 560 15.36 -16.09 -3.57
N ALA A 561 14.66 -15.01 -3.94
CA ALA A 561 14.02 -14.10 -3.00
C ALA A 561 12.91 -14.78 -2.19
N LEU A 562 12.19 -15.74 -2.78
CA LEU A 562 11.17 -16.57 -2.12
C LEU A 562 11.78 -17.69 -1.25
N LEU A 563 12.86 -18.33 -1.71
CA LEU A 563 13.51 -19.45 -1.02
C LEU A 563 14.38 -19.02 0.16
N ARG A 564 15.07 -17.88 0.07
CA ARG A 564 16.00 -17.46 1.14
C ARG A 564 15.34 -17.28 2.51
N PRO A 565 14.11 -16.73 2.63
CA PRO A 565 13.39 -16.72 3.90
C PRO A 565 13.11 -18.11 4.45
N VAL A 566 12.83 -19.10 3.60
CA VAL A 566 12.63 -20.51 4.01
C VAL A 566 13.92 -21.05 4.62
N GLU A 567 15.04 -20.94 3.90
CA GLU A 567 16.35 -21.38 4.38
C GLU A 567 16.74 -20.71 5.70
N ALA A 568 16.54 -19.38 5.83
CA ALA A 568 16.84 -18.65 7.06
C ALA A 568 15.96 -19.11 8.24
N PHE A 569 14.69 -19.43 7.96
CA PHE A 569 13.75 -19.89 8.97
C PHE A 569 14.04 -21.33 9.42
N GLU A 570 14.39 -22.22 8.50
CA GLU A 570 14.83 -23.58 8.83
C GLU A 570 16.17 -23.57 9.59
N ALA A 571 17.12 -22.70 9.23
CA ALA A 571 18.34 -22.50 9.99
C ALA A 571 18.06 -22.02 11.43
N ALA A 572 17.12 -21.08 11.61
CA ALA A 572 16.73 -20.62 12.93
C ALA A 572 16.04 -21.73 13.76
N LYS A 573 15.24 -22.59 13.13
CA LYS A 573 14.63 -23.77 13.79
C LYS A 573 15.67 -24.82 14.19
N ALA A 574 16.75 -24.94 13.42
CA ALA A 574 17.77 -25.96 13.64
C ALA A 574 18.68 -25.68 14.85
N ILE A 575 18.73 -24.44 15.33
CA ILE A 575 19.73 -23.97 16.30
C ILE A 575 19.06 -23.60 17.65
N ASP A 576 19.57 -24.18 18.73
CA ASP A 576 19.17 -23.85 20.11
C ASP A 576 19.39 -22.36 20.42
N GLY A 577 18.50 -21.76 21.20
CA GLY A 577 18.41 -20.32 21.46
C GLY A 577 17.63 -19.57 20.38
N ALA A 578 17.92 -19.83 19.10
CA ALA A 578 17.18 -19.24 17.99
C ALA A 578 15.80 -19.89 17.82
N ARG A 579 15.72 -21.22 17.90
CA ARG A 579 14.48 -21.99 17.82
C ARG A 579 13.47 -21.57 18.88
N GLU A 580 13.91 -21.35 20.12
CA GLU A 580 13.05 -20.92 21.23
C GLU A 580 12.60 -19.47 21.05
N ALA A 581 13.44 -18.61 20.46
CA ALA A 581 13.08 -17.23 20.16
C ALA A 581 12.00 -17.13 19.07
N ILE A 582 12.02 -18.00 18.07
CA ILE A 582 10.97 -18.05 17.04
C ILE A 582 9.72 -18.84 17.51
N GLY A 583 9.88 -19.78 18.45
CA GLY A 583 8.79 -20.55 19.04
C GLY A 583 7.97 -21.33 18.00
N THR A 584 6.66 -21.22 18.07
CA THR A 584 5.72 -21.86 17.13
C THR A 584 5.27 -20.93 15.99
N ASN A 585 5.96 -19.79 15.81
CA ASN A 585 5.62 -18.86 14.73
C ASN A 585 5.80 -19.54 13.36
N LYS A 586 5.17 -18.96 12.35
CA LYS A 586 5.33 -19.36 10.94
C LYS A 586 5.99 -18.23 10.17
N LEU A 587 6.46 -18.52 8.95
CA LEU A 587 6.84 -17.48 8.00
C LEU A 587 5.68 -16.52 7.77
N ASP A 588 5.99 -15.23 7.78
CA ASP A 588 5.06 -14.20 7.30
C ASP A 588 5.03 -14.24 5.77
N VAL A 589 4.01 -14.89 5.23
CA VAL A 589 3.86 -15.12 3.79
C VAL A 589 3.73 -13.81 3.02
N ALA A 590 3.03 -12.82 3.59
CA ALA A 590 2.87 -11.52 2.95
C ALA A 590 4.21 -10.79 2.86
N ALA A 591 4.99 -10.78 3.94
CA ALA A 591 6.33 -10.17 3.94
C ALA A 591 7.32 -10.88 2.99
N VAL A 592 7.19 -12.20 2.81
CA VAL A 592 8.00 -12.95 1.83
C VAL A 592 7.66 -12.54 0.40
N PHE A 593 6.37 -12.41 0.06
CA PHE A 593 5.96 -11.93 -1.26
C PHE A 593 6.37 -10.47 -1.50
N GLU A 594 6.19 -9.59 -0.51
CA GLU A 594 6.63 -8.19 -0.59
C GLU A 594 8.15 -8.07 -0.77
N ARG A 595 8.92 -8.93 -0.09
CA ARG A 595 10.37 -9.04 -0.32
C ARG A 595 10.64 -9.41 -1.78
N ARG A 596 10.04 -10.47 -2.31
CA ARG A 596 10.22 -10.87 -3.72
C ARG A 596 9.90 -9.71 -4.67
N ASP A 597 8.82 -8.97 -4.41
CA ASP A 597 8.40 -7.83 -5.22
C ASP A 597 9.45 -6.73 -5.29
N ARG A 598 10.09 -6.42 -4.16
CA ARG A 598 11.21 -5.46 -4.12
C ARG A 598 12.44 -5.94 -4.88
N PHE A 599 12.72 -7.24 -4.85
CA PHE A 599 13.89 -7.80 -5.56
C PHE A 599 13.73 -7.80 -7.08
N VAL A 600 12.50 -7.76 -7.58
CA VAL A 600 12.19 -7.68 -9.02
C VAL A 600 11.73 -6.29 -9.45
N ASP A 601 12.01 -5.27 -8.64
CA ASP A 601 11.67 -3.86 -8.90
C ASP A 601 10.18 -3.66 -9.28
N LEU A 602 9.27 -4.43 -8.66
CA LEU A 602 7.84 -4.41 -9.00
C LEU A 602 7.55 -4.65 -10.49
N TRP A 603 8.41 -5.42 -11.18
CA TRP A 603 8.37 -5.63 -12.63
C TRP A 603 8.47 -4.34 -13.45
N ASP A 604 9.20 -3.33 -12.94
CA ASP A 604 9.57 -2.12 -13.65
C ASP A 604 11.07 -2.17 -14.03
N ASP A 605 11.36 -2.15 -15.34
CA ASP A 605 12.71 -2.23 -15.85
C ASP A 605 13.45 -0.88 -15.93
N LYS A 606 12.82 0.25 -15.55
CA LYS A 606 13.45 1.58 -15.64
C LYS A 606 14.79 1.66 -14.92
N THR A 607 14.92 1.05 -13.74
CA THR A 607 16.17 1.03 -12.98
C THR A 607 17.26 0.33 -13.79
N TRP A 608 16.98 -0.85 -14.33
CA TRP A 608 17.91 -1.60 -15.17
C TRP A 608 18.27 -0.88 -16.47
N ILE A 609 17.28 -0.23 -17.08
CA ILE A 609 17.49 0.55 -18.28
C ILE A 609 18.36 1.78 -18.00
N SER A 610 18.19 2.44 -16.85
CA SER A 610 19.03 3.58 -16.47
C SER A 610 20.50 3.17 -16.32
N ILE A 611 20.76 1.94 -15.88
CA ILE A 611 22.12 1.37 -15.80
C ILE A 611 22.64 1.07 -17.21
N SER A 612 21.81 0.56 -18.11
CA SER A 612 22.17 0.33 -19.53
C SER A 612 22.41 1.66 -20.27
N ASN A 613 21.39 2.48 -20.49
CA ASN A 613 21.49 3.74 -21.25
C ASN A 613 22.36 4.80 -20.56
N GLY A 614 22.48 4.78 -19.23
CA GLY A 614 23.23 5.78 -18.45
C GLY A 614 24.67 5.39 -18.12
N ALA A 615 24.97 4.10 -17.89
CA ALA A 615 26.31 3.65 -17.48
C ALA A 615 27.04 2.78 -18.52
N SER A 616 26.33 2.16 -19.48
CA SER A 616 26.97 1.44 -20.60
C SER A 616 27.04 2.27 -21.88
N GLY A 617 26.01 3.08 -22.16
CA GLY A 617 25.87 3.84 -23.41
C GLY A 617 25.28 3.02 -24.57
N ALA A 618 24.79 1.80 -24.30
CA ALA A 618 24.03 1.02 -25.28
C ALA A 618 22.66 1.68 -25.57
N THR A 619 22.09 1.41 -26.73
CA THR A 619 20.76 1.87 -27.14
C THR A 619 19.75 0.74 -27.00
N LEU A 620 18.80 0.87 -26.07
CA LEU A 620 17.66 -0.04 -26.01
C LEU A 620 16.65 0.26 -27.12
N VAL A 621 16.14 -0.79 -27.76
CA VAL A 621 15.08 -0.75 -28.76
C VAL A 621 13.99 -1.75 -28.37
N ARG A 622 12.76 -1.28 -28.16
CA ARG A 622 11.65 -2.17 -27.81
C ARG A 622 10.95 -2.77 -29.03
N GLY A 623 10.85 -4.08 -29.04
CA GLY A 623 10.13 -4.83 -30.06
C GLY A 623 10.70 -6.23 -30.30
N PHE A 624 9.97 -7.02 -31.07
CA PHE A 624 10.36 -8.37 -31.45
C PHE A 624 11.38 -8.32 -32.59
N GLY A 625 12.61 -8.77 -32.32
CA GLY A 625 13.73 -8.77 -33.25
C GLY A 625 13.83 -10.05 -34.09
N ARG A 626 14.04 -9.91 -35.40
CA ARG A 626 14.23 -11.03 -36.34
C ARG A 626 15.39 -10.76 -37.27
N ILE A 627 16.22 -11.77 -37.53
CA ILE A 627 17.24 -11.70 -38.57
C ILE A 627 16.54 -11.54 -39.92
N ALA A 628 16.93 -10.48 -40.64
CA ALA A 628 16.36 -10.10 -41.94
C ALA A 628 17.38 -10.29 -43.09
N GLY A 629 18.50 -10.94 -42.80
CA GLY A 629 19.62 -11.18 -43.70
C GLY A 629 20.97 -11.04 -42.99
N MET A 630 22.06 -11.19 -43.74
CA MET A 630 23.42 -11.05 -43.21
C MET A 630 23.58 -9.66 -42.57
N LYS A 631 23.85 -9.66 -41.25
CA LYS A 631 23.99 -8.44 -40.43
C LYS A 631 22.80 -7.46 -40.48
N LYS A 632 21.58 -7.95 -40.70
CA LYS A 632 20.36 -7.14 -40.71
C LYS A 632 19.33 -7.69 -39.75
N VAL A 633 18.67 -6.81 -39.01
CA VAL A 633 17.59 -7.16 -38.08
C VAL A 633 16.35 -6.32 -38.38
N SER A 634 15.19 -6.96 -38.42
CA SER A 634 13.90 -6.26 -38.37
C SER A 634 13.35 -6.27 -36.95
N VAL A 635 12.79 -5.15 -36.50
CA VAL A 635 12.19 -4.97 -35.19
C VAL A 635 10.71 -4.61 -35.35
N GLN A 636 9.84 -5.37 -34.70
CA GLN A 636 8.40 -5.13 -34.70
C GLN A 636 7.95 -4.72 -33.28
N PRO A 637 7.50 -3.47 -33.06
CA PRO A 637 6.96 -3.05 -31.76
C PRO A 637 5.76 -3.88 -31.33
N HIS A 638 5.56 -4.03 -30.02
CA HIS A 638 4.41 -4.76 -29.49
C HIS A 638 3.11 -4.05 -29.86
N GLY A 639 2.12 -4.81 -30.36
CA GLY A 639 0.82 -4.28 -30.79
C GLY A 639 0.82 -3.62 -32.18
N GLU A 640 1.96 -3.57 -32.88
CA GLU A 640 2.08 -2.95 -34.19
C GLU A 640 2.42 -3.96 -35.29
N THR A 641 2.01 -3.68 -36.52
CA THR A 641 2.36 -4.48 -37.72
C THR A 641 3.57 -3.92 -38.46
N GLN A 642 3.92 -2.65 -38.21
CA GLN A 642 5.05 -1.98 -38.84
C GLN A 642 6.38 -2.62 -38.38
N LYS A 643 7.29 -2.82 -39.33
CA LYS A 643 8.65 -3.30 -39.08
C LYS A 643 9.66 -2.18 -39.32
N TYR A 644 10.65 -2.10 -38.46
CA TYR A 644 11.77 -1.17 -38.56
C TYR A 644 13.04 -1.98 -38.80
N HIS A 645 13.92 -1.52 -39.70
CA HIS A 645 15.13 -2.26 -40.06
C HIS A 645 16.36 -1.60 -39.45
N LEU A 646 17.23 -2.42 -38.86
CA LEU A 646 18.51 -2.04 -38.29
C LEU A 646 19.63 -2.85 -38.93
N ASP A 647 20.77 -2.19 -39.20
CA ASP A 647 21.96 -2.79 -39.80
C ASP A 647 23.09 -2.91 -38.76
N ALA A 648 23.76 -4.06 -38.72
CA ALA A 648 24.96 -4.28 -37.91
C ALA A 648 26.23 -4.12 -38.77
N ASN A 649 27.19 -3.31 -38.38
CA ASN A 649 28.45 -3.17 -39.12
C ASN A 649 29.37 -4.38 -38.88
N ILE A 650 29.40 -4.88 -37.64
CA ILE A 650 30.37 -5.89 -37.20
C ILE A 650 29.70 -7.23 -36.94
N ALA A 651 28.79 -7.30 -35.97
CA ALA A 651 28.23 -8.59 -35.54
C ALA A 651 26.81 -8.48 -34.95
N ILE A 652 26.10 -9.61 -34.96
CA ILE A 652 24.84 -9.84 -34.27
C ILE A 652 25.06 -10.90 -33.19
N ILE A 653 24.55 -10.65 -31.98
CA ILE A 653 24.56 -11.61 -30.87
C ILE A 653 23.12 -12.01 -30.57
N ILE A 654 22.81 -13.31 -30.65
CA ILE A 654 21.53 -13.89 -30.27
C ILE A 654 21.61 -14.32 -28.80
N ALA A 655 20.77 -13.72 -27.96
CA ALA A 655 20.69 -13.96 -26.52
C ALA A 655 19.22 -14.07 -26.08
N THR A 656 18.39 -14.72 -26.90
CA THR A 656 16.91 -14.82 -26.74
C THR A 656 16.47 -15.77 -25.63
N GLY A 657 17.41 -16.49 -25.02
CA GLY A 657 17.15 -17.36 -23.87
C GLY A 657 16.33 -18.60 -24.24
N SER A 658 15.45 -19.00 -23.33
CA SER A 658 14.62 -20.20 -23.39
C SER A 658 13.20 -19.92 -22.95
N THR A 659 12.27 -20.81 -23.29
CA THR A 659 10.87 -20.81 -22.82
C THR A 659 10.54 -22.14 -22.15
N HIS A 660 9.46 -22.21 -21.38
CA HIS A 660 9.00 -23.45 -20.76
C HIS A 660 8.48 -24.44 -21.82
N ASN A 661 8.65 -25.73 -21.58
CA ASN A 661 8.07 -26.77 -22.45
C ASN A 661 6.57 -26.89 -22.20
N VAL A 662 5.76 -27.05 -23.24
CA VAL A 662 4.33 -27.34 -23.12
C VAL A 662 4.12 -28.84 -23.39
N PRO A 663 3.80 -29.67 -22.38
CA PRO A 663 3.61 -31.10 -22.58
C PRO A 663 2.26 -31.39 -23.26
N ALA A 664 2.26 -32.34 -24.20
CA ALA A 664 1.03 -32.83 -24.81
C ALA A 664 0.31 -33.79 -23.84
N ILE A 665 -0.56 -33.25 -22.99
CA ILE A 665 -1.38 -34.00 -22.02
C ILE A 665 -2.84 -33.72 -22.32
N LEU A 666 -3.66 -34.77 -22.43
CA LEU A 666 -5.09 -34.63 -22.70
C LEU A 666 -5.77 -33.78 -21.60
N GLY A 667 -6.47 -32.71 -22.00
CA GLY A 667 -7.23 -31.84 -21.11
C GLY A 667 -6.41 -30.71 -20.47
N ILE A 668 -5.11 -30.60 -20.74
CA ILE A 668 -4.30 -29.48 -20.25
C ILE A 668 -4.77 -28.15 -20.83
N GLU A 669 -5.26 -28.17 -22.08
CA GLU A 669 -5.83 -27.05 -22.82
C GLU A 669 -7.13 -26.51 -22.22
N SER A 670 -7.74 -27.24 -21.29
CA SER A 670 -8.94 -26.78 -20.56
C SER A 670 -8.62 -25.88 -19.36
N LEU A 671 -7.34 -25.79 -18.95
CA LEU A 671 -6.88 -24.96 -17.86
C LEU A 671 -6.57 -23.54 -18.36
N ASP A 672 -6.93 -22.52 -17.59
CA ASP A 672 -6.61 -21.14 -17.95
C ASP A 672 -5.17 -20.82 -17.52
N GLU A 673 -4.35 -20.33 -18.45
CA GLU A 673 -2.97 -19.91 -18.18
C GLU A 673 -2.91 -18.77 -17.15
N GLY A 674 -1.94 -18.84 -16.23
CA GLY A 674 -1.80 -17.88 -15.13
C GLY A 674 -2.83 -18.04 -14.01
N THR A 675 -3.89 -18.83 -14.24
CA THR A 675 -4.89 -19.20 -13.23
C THR A 675 -4.67 -20.64 -12.80
N GLU A 676 -5.22 -21.65 -13.47
CA GLU A 676 -4.98 -23.04 -13.05
C GLU A 676 -3.72 -23.67 -13.65
N LEU A 677 -3.26 -23.18 -14.81
CA LEU A 677 -2.03 -23.64 -15.44
C LEU A 677 -0.92 -22.62 -15.23
N TRP A 678 0.03 -22.96 -14.36
CA TRP A 678 1.20 -22.14 -14.07
C TRP A 678 2.41 -22.61 -14.85
N SER A 679 3.11 -21.64 -15.43
CA SER A 679 4.51 -21.75 -15.82
C SER A 679 5.42 -21.38 -14.63
N ASN A 680 6.74 -21.41 -14.84
CA ASN A 680 7.67 -20.87 -13.84
C ASN A 680 7.41 -19.38 -13.57
N ARG A 681 6.99 -18.61 -14.58
CA ARG A 681 6.74 -17.17 -14.43
C ARG A 681 5.62 -16.93 -13.41
N ASP A 682 4.53 -17.69 -13.55
CA ASP A 682 3.36 -17.59 -12.66
C ASP A 682 3.71 -18.04 -11.24
N ALA A 683 4.41 -19.17 -11.11
CA ALA A 683 4.80 -19.71 -9.80
C ALA A 683 5.71 -18.76 -9.00
N VAL A 684 6.58 -17.98 -9.65
CA VAL A 684 7.44 -17.01 -8.94
C VAL A 684 6.83 -15.61 -8.87
N ALA A 685 5.72 -15.34 -9.57
CA ALA A 685 5.01 -14.06 -9.56
C ALA A 685 3.72 -14.08 -8.72
N ALA A 686 3.24 -15.27 -8.32
CA ALA A 686 2.08 -15.44 -7.47
C ALA A 686 2.19 -14.63 -6.16
N ASN A 687 1.07 -14.11 -5.69
CA ASN A 687 0.94 -13.32 -4.46
C ASN A 687 0.10 -14.03 -3.38
N VAL A 688 -0.31 -15.28 -3.66
CA VAL A 688 -1.10 -16.12 -2.76
C VAL A 688 -0.59 -17.55 -2.84
N ALA A 689 -0.56 -18.24 -1.69
CA ALA A 689 -0.29 -19.67 -1.64
C ALA A 689 -1.53 -20.45 -2.13
N PRO A 690 -1.43 -21.28 -3.19
CA PRO A 690 -2.56 -22.12 -3.62
C PRO A 690 -2.89 -23.16 -2.53
N GLU A 691 -4.15 -23.56 -2.43
CA GLU A 691 -4.57 -24.59 -1.47
C GLU A 691 -3.84 -25.91 -1.71
N HIS A 692 -3.78 -26.34 -2.98
CA HIS A 692 -3.03 -27.52 -3.39
C HIS A 692 -2.35 -27.32 -4.75
N LEU A 693 -1.02 -27.17 -4.71
CA LEU A 693 -0.16 -27.09 -5.88
C LEU A 693 0.27 -28.49 -6.36
N ILE A 694 -0.12 -28.86 -7.58
CA ILE A 694 0.41 -30.04 -8.26
C ILE A 694 1.55 -29.58 -9.18
N ILE A 695 2.72 -30.18 -9.06
CA ILE A 695 3.91 -29.83 -9.84
C ILE A 695 4.24 -30.99 -10.77
N LEU A 696 4.24 -30.73 -12.08
CA LEU A 696 4.65 -31.68 -13.10
C LEU A 696 6.11 -31.43 -13.48
N GLY A 697 6.99 -32.35 -13.09
CA GLY A 697 8.43 -32.28 -13.34
C GLY A 697 9.22 -31.96 -12.08
N ALA A 698 10.08 -32.90 -11.68
CA ALA A 698 10.92 -32.79 -10.49
C ALA A 698 12.37 -32.39 -10.82
N GLY A 699 12.55 -31.51 -11.81
CA GLY A 699 13.82 -30.83 -12.05
C GLY A 699 14.10 -29.73 -11.01
N PRO A 700 15.13 -28.89 -11.23
CA PRO A 700 15.48 -27.81 -10.31
C PRO A 700 14.30 -26.89 -9.99
N VAL A 701 13.59 -26.38 -11.01
CA VAL A 701 12.44 -25.48 -10.83
C VAL A 701 11.34 -26.13 -10.01
N GLY A 702 10.94 -27.36 -10.35
CA GLY A 702 9.86 -28.05 -9.64
C GLY A 702 10.21 -28.37 -8.18
N SER A 703 11.47 -28.73 -7.91
CA SER A 703 11.94 -29.03 -6.55
C SER A 703 12.11 -27.77 -5.70
N GLU A 704 12.60 -26.67 -6.29
CA GLU A 704 12.64 -25.35 -5.67
C GLU A 704 11.23 -24.86 -5.33
N MET A 705 10.28 -24.93 -6.26
CA MET A 705 8.89 -24.53 -6.00
C MET A 705 8.21 -25.45 -4.99
N ALA A 706 8.49 -26.75 -4.98
CA ALA A 706 8.00 -27.65 -3.95
C ALA A 706 8.52 -27.26 -2.55
N THR A 707 9.80 -26.88 -2.45
CA THR A 707 10.42 -26.39 -1.21
C THR A 707 9.71 -25.13 -0.72
N PHE A 708 9.54 -24.14 -1.61
CA PHE A 708 8.92 -22.87 -1.23
C PHE A 708 7.44 -23.00 -0.84
N TYR A 709 6.62 -23.61 -1.71
CA TYR A 709 5.17 -23.64 -1.50
C TYR A 709 4.76 -24.50 -0.30
N SER A 710 5.47 -25.59 -0.02
CA SER A 710 5.23 -26.37 1.20
C SER A 710 5.56 -25.57 2.47
N ALA A 711 6.65 -24.81 2.45
CA ALA A 711 7.08 -23.99 3.60
C ALA A 711 6.09 -22.86 3.95
N ILE A 712 5.38 -22.30 2.96
CA ILE A 712 4.36 -21.26 3.18
C ILE A 712 2.94 -21.81 3.38
N GLY A 713 2.79 -23.15 3.44
CA GLY A 713 1.55 -23.81 3.85
C GLY A 713 0.67 -24.38 2.74
N SER A 714 1.09 -24.36 1.47
CA SER A 714 0.38 -25.08 0.42
C SER A 714 0.52 -26.59 0.60
N LYS A 715 -0.56 -27.33 0.33
CA LYS A 715 -0.42 -28.77 0.05
C LYS A 715 0.30 -28.92 -1.29
N VAL A 716 1.36 -29.74 -1.34
CA VAL A 716 2.13 -29.92 -2.58
C VAL A 716 2.12 -31.37 -3.01
N THR A 717 1.94 -31.61 -4.31
CA THR A 717 2.20 -32.92 -4.93
C THR A 717 3.16 -32.77 -6.09
N LEU A 718 4.33 -33.39 -5.99
CA LEU A 718 5.39 -33.35 -6.98
C LEU A 718 5.42 -34.64 -7.79
N ILE A 719 5.17 -34.55 -9.09
CA ILE A 719 5.13 -35.70 -9.99
C ILE A 719 6.41 -35.74 -10.83
N SER A 720 7.13 -36.85 -10.73
CA SER A 720 8.33 -37.13 -11.50
C SER A 720 8.16 -38.37 -12.36
N SER A 721 8.53 -38.26 -13.64
CA SER A 721 8.54 -39.41 -14.56
C SER A 721 9.77 -40.30 -14.41
N THR A 722 10.75 -39.90 -13.59
CA THR A 722 12.00 -40.62 -13.33
C THR A 722 11.96 -41.39 -12.01
N ALA A 723 12.91 -42.31 -11.84
CA ALA A 723 13.03 -43.14 -10.63
C ALA A 723 13.41 -42.37 -9.36
N GLU A 724 13.87 -41.12 -9.49
CA GLU A 724 14.20 -40.20 -8.41
C GLU A 724 13.96 -38.75 -8.85
N ILE A 725 13.80 -37.80 -7.93
CA ILE A 725 13.80 -36.37 -8.23
C ILE A 725 15.19 -35.91 -8.67
N LEU A 726 15.30 -34.71 -9.28
CA LEU A 726 16.58 -34.12 -9.70
C LEU A 726 17.48 -35.12 -10.44
N PRO A 727 17.02 -35.75 -11.53
CA PRO A 727 17.69 -36.92 -12.13
C PRO A 727 19.09 -36.65 -12.71
N MET A 728 19.47 -35.37 -12.83
CA MET A 728 20.77 -34.94 -13.37
C MET A 728 21.86 -34.78 -12.31
N VAL A 729 21.54 -34.92 -11.01
CA VAL A 729 22.53 -34.88 -9.92
C VAL A 729 22.83 -36.27 -9.37
N GLU A 730 23.81 -36.38 -8.47
CA GLU A 730 24.09 -37.62 -7.75
C GLU A 730 22.84 -38.13 -7.00
N GLY A 731 22.50 -39.41 -7.21
CA GLY A 731 21.27 -39.99 -6.63
C GLY A 731 21.24 -39.96 -5.09
N ALA A 732 22.40 -39.90 -4.42
CA ALA A 732 22.47 -39.71 -2.97
C ALA A 732 22.00 -38.31 -2.54
N ALA A 733 22.46 -37.27 -3.24
CA ALA A 733 22.02 -35.89 -3.01
C ALA A 733 20.52 -35.73 -3.29
N ALA A 734 20.02 -36.28 -4.40
CA ALA A 734 18.60 -36.23 -4.73
C ALA A 734 17.72 -36.90 -3.66
N LYS A 735 18.14 -38.04 -3.11
CA LYS A 735 17.43 -38.74 -2.01
C LYS A 735 17.37 -37.91 -0.73
N ILE A 736 18.41 -37.16 -0.40
CA ILE A 736 18.43 -36.27 0.77
C ILE A 736 17.35 -35.19 0.62
N VAL A 737 17.33 -34.50 -0.52
CA VAL A 737 16.32 -33.48 -0.81
C VAL A 737 14.91 -34.07 -0.84
N ARG A 738 14.72 -35.26 -1.45
CA ARG A 738 13.42 -35.94 -1.48
C ARG A 738 12.89 -36.19 -0.07
N LYS A 739 13.73 -36.76 0.80
CA LYS A 739 13.36 -37.03 2.20
C LYS A 739 13.03 -35.74 2.95
N SER A 740 13.77 -34.65 2.70
CA SER A 740 13.48 -33.34 3.28
C SER A 740 12.11 -32.81 2.83
N LEU A 741 11.79 -32.88 1.53
CA LEU A 741 10.48 -32.50 1.01
C LEU A 741 9.35 -33.36 1.58
N GLU A 742 9.54 -34.68 1.68
CA GLU A 742 8.56 -35.59 2.29
C GLU A 742 8.34 -35.28 3.77
N ALA A 743 9.41 -34.98 4.53
CA ALA A 743 9.33 -34.56 5.93
C ALA A 743 8.56 -33.23 6.10
N ASN A 744 8.62 -32.36 5.09
CA ASN A 744 7.85 -31.12 5.02
C ASN A 744 6.45 -31.29 4.41
N GLY A 745 5.95 -32.52 4.26
CA GLY A 745 4.58 -32.80 3.86
C GLY A 745 4.32 -32.81 2.35
N VAL A 746 5.36 -32.78 1.52
CA VAL A 746 5.22 -32.90 0.07
C VAL A 746 4.93 -34.36 -0.31
N SER A 747 3.85 -34.57 -1.07
CA SER A 747 3.55 -35.88 -1.67
C SER A 747 4.33 -36.06 -2.96
N ILE A 748 5.21 -37.04 -3.05
CA ILE A 748 6.08 -37.25 -4.21
C ILE A 748 5.69 -38.53 -4.97
N LYS A 749 5.45 -38.39 -6.27
CA LYS A 749 5.06 -39.47 -7.19
C LYS A 749 6.19 -39.73 -8.18
N LEU A 750 7.07 -40.67 -7.84
CA LEU A 750 8.18 -41.09 -8.70
C LEU A 750 7.70 -42.08 -9.77
N SER A 751 8.48 -42.21 -10.86
CA SER A 751 8.17 -43.09 -12.00
C SER A 751 6.72 -42.98 -12.50
N SER A 752 6.14 -41.79 -12.39
CA SER A 752 4.73 -41.52 -12.62
C SER A 752 4.55 -40.54 -13.76
N ARG A 753 3.59 -40.80 -14.64
CA ARG A 753 3.24 -39.90 -15.76
C ARG A 753 1.77 -39.51 -15.65
N VAL A 754 1.47 -38.28 -16.03
CA VAL A 754 0.09 -37.81 -16.16
C VAL A 754 -0.47 -38.27 -17.50
N SER A 755 -1.64 -38.89 -17.49
CA SER A 755 -2.35 -39.32 -18.70
C SER A 755 -3.46 -38.37 -19.11
N LYS A 756 -4.14 -37.74 -18.14
CA LYS A 756 -5.28 -36.86 -18.37
C LYS A 756 -5.40 -35.81 -17.25
N ILE A 757 -5.90 -34.63 -17.60
CA ILE A 757 -6.29 -33.58 -16.67
C ILE A 757 -7.77 -33.26 -16.88
N GLU A 758 -8.50 -33.06 -15.80
CA GLU A 758 -9.92 -32.67 -15.81
C GLU A 758 -10.12 -31.42 -14.95
N LYS A 759 -10.56 -30.31 -15.58
CA LYS A 759 -11.02 -29.12 -14.86
C LYS A 759 -12.48 -29.32 -14.44
N HIS A 760 -12.78 -29.10 -13.16
CA HIS A 760 -14.14 -29.20 -12.63
C HIS A 760 -14.79 -27.82 -12.45
N ALA A 761 -14.01 -26.87 -11.94
CA ALA A 761 -14.40 -25.48 -11.73
C ALA A 761 -13.15 -24.58 -11.71
N ALA A 762 -13.33 -23.28 -11.51
CA ALA A 762 -12.20 -22.38 -11.27
C ALA A 762 -11.40 -22.85 -10.05
N ASN A 763 -10.06 -22.91 -10.19
CA ASN A 763 -9.14 -23.40 -9.15
C ASN A 763 -9.47 -24.80 -8.62
N SER A 764 -10.07 -25.67 -9.45
CA SER A 764 -10.39 -27.04 -9.07
C SER A 764 -10.17 -27.98 -10.25
N LEU A 765 -9.13 -28.81 -10.15
CA LEU A 765 -8.73 -29.74 -11.19
C LEU A 765 -8.40 -31.12 -10.60
N THR A 766 -8.42 -32.14 -11.45
CA THR A 766 -7.95 -33.49 -11.14
C THR A 766 -6.95 -33.94 -12.18
N VAL A 767 -5.81 -34.41 -11.71
CA VAL A 767 -4.74 -35.03 -12.49
C VAL A 767 -4.88 -36.55 -12.37
N VAL A 768 -5.01 -37.23 -13.51
CA VAL A 768 -5.05 -38.69 -13.60
C VAL A 768 -3.66 -39.19 -14.01
N LEU A 769 -3.06 -40.04 -13.18
CA LEU A 769 -1.80 -40.70 -13.49
C LEU A 769 -2.03 -41.92 -14.40
N SER A 770 -0.98 -42.35 -15.09
CA SER A 770 -0.98 -43.55 -15.93
C SER A 770 -1.28 -44.84 -15.15
N SER A 771 -1.14 -44.84 -13.83
CA SER A 771 -1.54 -45.93 -12.93
C SER A 771 -3.05 -46.00 -12.68
N GLY A 772 -3.80 -44.96 -13.07
CA GLY A 772 -5.21 -44.76 -12.70
C GLY A 772 -5.42 -43.99 -11.39
N GLU A 773 -4.34 -43.66 -10.66
CA GLU A 773 -4.45 -42.80 -9.46
C GLU A 773 -4.93 -41.39 -9.85
N MET A 774 -5.89 -40.86 -9.08
CA MET A 774 -6.45 -39.52 -9.27
C MET A 774 -5.99 -38.59 -8.16
N ILE A 775 -5.49 -37.42 -8.54
CA ILE A 775 -4.98 -36.40 -7.62
C ILE A 775 -5.75 -35.11 -7.88
N SER A 776 -6.63 -34.73 -6.95
CA SER A 776 -7.30 -33.44 -6.98
C SER A 776 -6.37 -32.34 -6.47
N GLY A 777 -6.43 -31.16 -7.08
CA GLY A 777 -5.65 -29.98 -6.67
C GLY A 777 -6.30 -28.69 -7.17
N SER A 778 -5.73 -27.55 -6.78
CA SER A 778 -6.23 -26.23 -7.19
C SER A 778 -5.48 -25.67 -8.39
N VAL A 779 -4.17 -25.94 -8.48
CA VAL A 779 -3.26 -25.35 -9.48
C VAL A 779 -2.28 -26.40 -9.96
N LEU A 780 -1.96 -26.38 -11.26
CA LEU A 780 -0.94 -27.20 -11.90
C LEU A 780 0.24 -26.33 -12.34
N LEU A 781 1.41 -26.51 -11.73
CA LEU A 781 2.68 -25.97 -12.22
C LEU A 781 3.32 -26.94 -13.20
N ASN A 782 3.52 -26.48 -14.43
CA ASN A 782 4.31 -27.18 -15.44
C ASN A 782 5.79 -26.80 -15.33
N ALA A 783 6.58 -27.73 -14.77
CA ALA A 783 8.04 -27.64 -14.61
C ALA A 783 8.76 -28.77 -15.37
N THR A 784 8.22 -29.18 -16.52
CA THR A 784 8.73 -30.33 -17.30
C THR A 784 10.04 -30.09 -18.05
N GLY A 785 10.49 -28.84 -18.13
CA GLY A 785 11.73 -28.46 -18.79
C GLY A 785 11.60 -27.14 -19.54
N ARG A 786 12.66 -26.80 -20.28
CA ARG A 786 12.75 -25.58 -21.09
C ARG A 786 13.28 -25.92 -22.47
N SER A 787 12.94 -25.09 -23.45
CA SER A 787 13.41 -25.18 -24.84
C SER A 787 14.05 -23.85 -25.25
N PRO A 788 15.14 -23.86 -26.05
CA PRO A 788 15.73 -22.65 -26.63
C PRO A 788 14.70 -21.81 -27.39
N ARG A 789 14.75 -20.48 -27.22
CA ARG A 789 13.85 -19.57 -27.89
C ARG A 789 14.40 -19.20 -29.27
N THR A 790 14.33 -20.15 -30.19
CA THR A 790 14.78 -19.99 -31.59
C THR A 790 13.65 -19.95 -32.61
N PHE A 791 12.40 -20.04 -32.15
CA PHE A 791 11.22 -19.85 -32.97
C PHE A 791 11.14 -18.44 -33.51
N ASP A 792 10.76 -18.31 -34.78
CA ASP A 792 10.35 -17.04 -35.36
C ASP A 792 11.50 -15.99 -35.40
N LEU A 793 12.76 -16.41 -35.29
CA LEU A 793 13.94 -15.53 -35.29
C LEU A 793 14.41 -15.11 -36.69
N GLY A 794 13.79 -15.64 -37.76
CA GLY A 794 14.19 -15.33 -39.14
C GLY A 794 15.48 -16.04 -39.58
N LEU A 795 15.80 -17.19 -38.98
CA LEU A 795 17.00 -18.00 -39.29
C LEU A 795 17.06 -18.43 -40.77
N ASP A 796 15.91 -18.68 -41.39
CA ASP A 796 15.82 -19.06 -42.80
C ASP A 796 16.38 -17.99 -43.75
N SER A 797 16.32 -16.71 -43.37
CA SER A 797 16.85 -15.58 -44.16
C SER A 797 18.35 -15.66 -44.40
N ILE A 798 19.07 -16.46 -43.61
CA ILE A 798 20.51 -16.71 -43.70
C ILE A 798 20.84 -18.19 -43.92
N GLY A 799 19.84 -18.99 -44.32
CA GLY A 799 20.00 -20.40 -44.64
C GLY A 799 20.21 -21.32 -43.44
N LEU A 800 19.89 -20.87 -42.22
CA LEU A 800 19.89 -21.71 -41.03
C LEU A 800 18.49 -22.29 -40.82
N THR A 801 18.42 -23.60 -40.59
CA THR A 801 17.17 -24.33 -40.33
C THR A 801 17.14 -24.89 -38.91
N GLY A 802 15.95 -25.22 -38.42
CA GLY A 802 15.77 -25.83 -37.10
C GLY A 802 15.22 -24.88 -36.04
N GLU A 803 14.15 -24.15 -36.35
CA GLU A 803 13.40 -23.42 -35.32
C GLU A 803 13.01 -24.34 -34.15
N GLY A 804 13.10 -23.81 -32.93
CA GLY A 804 12.89 -24.57 -31.71
C GLY A 804 14.06 -25.48 -31.29
N GLN A 805 15.11 -25.59 -32.10
CA GLN A 805 16.33 -26.30 -31.74
C GLN A 805 17.40 -25.33 -31.21
N PRO A 806 18.37 -25.82 -30.40
CA PRO A 806 19.51 -25.01 -29.99
C PRO A 806 20.32 -24.49 -31.18
N LEU A 807 20.78 -23.25 -31.09
CA LEU A 807 21.74 -22.70 -32.06
C LEU A 807 23.13 -23.29 -31.81
N LYS A 808 23.59 -24.12 -32.75
CA LYS A 808 24.92 -24.73 -32.67
C LYS A 808 26.00 -23.67 -32.86
N THR A 809 26.99 -23.68 -31.97
CA THR A 809 28.14 -22.79 -32.01
C THR A 809 29.45 -23.56 -31.97
N ASP A 810 30.52 -22.90 -32.43
CA ASP A 810 31.89 -23.37 -32.20
C ASP A 810 32.43 -22.91 -30.82
N ALA A 811 33.69 -23.23 -30.50
CA ALA A 811 34.32 -22.83 -29.25
C ALA A 811 34.45 -21.29 -29.07
N ARG A 812 34.29 -20.51 -30.16
CA ARG A 812 34.29 -19.04 -30.15
C ARG A 812 32.88 -18.47 -29.95
N LEU A 813 31.88 -19.35 -29.76
CA LEU A 813 30.46 -19.06 -29.66
C LEU A 813 29.88 -18.47 -30.96
N ALA A 814 30.58 -18.66 -32.08
CA ALA A 814 30.12 -18.24 -33.39
C ALA A 814 29.18 -19.29 -33.97
N VAL A 815 28.08 -18.82 -34.59
CA VAL A 815 27.15 -19.67 -35.33
C VAL A 815 27.72 -19.85 -36.75
N PRO A 816 27.99 -21.08 -37.22
CA PRO A 816 28.48 -21.31 -38.57
C PRO A 816 27.45 -20.86 -39.61
N THR A 817 27.84 -19.99 -40.53
CA THR A 817 27.00 -19.54 -41.66
C THR A 817 27.70 -19.81 -42.98
N ALA A 818 26.95 -20.10 -44.05
CA ALA A 818 27.52 -20.36 -45.39
C ALA A 818 28.18 -19.12 -46.05
N GLN A 819 27.99 -17.93 -45.46
CA GLN A 819 28.37 -16.64 -46.03
C GLN A 819 29.35 -15.91 -45.10
N GLY A 820 30.50 -15.48 -45.66
CA GLY A 820 31.53 -14.69 -44.98
C GLY A 820 32.74 -15.51 -44.51
N THR A 821 33.94 -14.92 -44.60
CA THR A 821 35.19 -15.53 -44.08
C THR A 821 35.36 -15.37 -42.57
N GLU A 822 34.56 -14.52 -41.93
CA GLU A 822 34.70 -14.10 -40.54
C GLU A 822 33.36 -14.19 -39.81
N PRO A 823 33.34 -14.59 -38.53
CA PRO A 823 32.11 -14.79 -37.78
C PRO A 823 31.44 -13.45 -37.52
N TRP A 824 30.19 -13.31 -37.99
CA TRP A 824 29.35 -12.14 -37.77
C TRP A 824 28.13 -12.46 -36.90
N LEU A 825 27.81 -13.74 -36.68
CA LEU A 825 26.68 -14.19 -35.88
C LEU A 825 27.17 -15.01 -34.70
N PHE A 826 26.71 -14.66 -33.49
CA PHE A 826 27.06 -15.33 -32.25
C PHE A 826 25.80 -15.73 -31.48
N ALA A 827 25.87 -16.80 -30.69
CA ALA A 827 24.76 -17.25 -29.86
C ALA A 827 25.24 -17.59 -28.43
N ILE A 828 24.62 -16.96 -27.43
CA ILE A 828 25.04 -17.06 -26.02
C ILE A 828 23.84 -17.25 -25.08
N GLY A 829 24.09 -17.87 -23.93
CA GLY A 829 23.06 -18.24 -22.96
C GLY A 829 22.25 -19.46 -23.42
N ASP A 830 21.05 -19.62 -22.86
CA ASP A 830 20.21 -20.81 -23.06
C ASP A 830 19.89 -21.13 -24.53
N VAL A 831 19.98 -20.15 -25.44
CA VAL A 831 19.65 -20.34 -26.85
C VAL A 831 20.55 -21.36 -27.56
N ASN A 832 21.76 -21.61 -27.04
CA ASN A 832 22.69 -22.60 -27.58
C ASN A 832 22.70 -23.94 -26.82
N ASP A 833 21.96 -24.02 -25.71
CA ASP A 833 21.79 -25.22 -24.85
C ASP A 833 23.10 -25.89 -24.37
N LEU A 834 24.23 -25.19 -24.41
CA LEU A 834 25.51 -25.74 -23.93
C LEU A 834 25.48 -25.91 -22.40
N ALA A 835 25.01 -24.87 -21.70
CA ALA A 835 24.86 -24.81 -20.26
C ALA A 835 23.81 -23.73 -19.90
N PRO A 836 22.53 -24.09 -19.77
CA PRO A 836 21.43 -23.13 -19.60
C PRO A 836 21.35 -22.60 -18.16
N THR A 837 22.39 -21.88 -17.73
CA THR A 837 22.44 -21.14 -16.47
C THR A 837 23.00 -19.74 -16.72
N THR A 838 22.55 -18.76 -15.92
CA THR A 838 22.90 -17.36 -16.14
C THR A 838 24.39 -17.08 -16.05
N HIS A 839 25.09 -17.63 -15.06
CA HIS A 839 26.54 -17.45 -14.90
C HIS A 839 27.33 -18.09 -16.06
N MET A 840 26.84 -19.20 -16.62
CA MET A 840 27.43 -19.79 -17.81
C MET A 840 27.17 -18.94 -19.07
N GLY A 841 25.97 -18.38 -19.21
CA GLY A 841 25.68 -17.39 -20.25
C GLY A 841 26.61 -16.17 -20.16
N VAL A 842 26.88 -15.64 -18.96
CA VAL A 842 27.84 -14.55 -18.75
C VAL A 842 29.27 -14.94 -19.14
N TYR A 843 29.69 -16.17 -18.83
CA TYR A 843 30.97 -16.70 -19.32
C TYR A 843 31.02 -16.75 -20.86
N GLN A 844 29.98 -17.28 -21.50
CA GLN A 844 29.88 -17.33 -22.96
C GLN A 844 29.91 -15.92 -23.58
N ALA A 845 29.18 -14.95 -23.00
CA ALA A 845 29.21 -13.55 -23.40
C ALA A 845 30.62 -12.98 -23.38
N ARG A 846 31.41 -13.28 -22.33
CA ARG A 846 32.80 -12.86 -22.22
C ARG A 846 33.66 -13.38 -23.37
N ILE A 847 33.51 -14.66 -23.73
CA ILE A 847 34.26 -15.25 -24.83
C ILE A 847 33.83 -14.64 -26.17
N ALA A 848 32.53 -14.55 -26.44
CA ALA A 848 32.01 -13.95 -27.67
C ALA A 848 32.48 -12.50 -27.85
N CYS A 849 32.40 -11.67 -26.80
CA CYS A 849 32.93 -10.31 -26.83
C CYS A 849 34.45 -10.27 -27.08
N ASN A 850 35.22 -11.21 -26.51
CA ASN A 850 36.67 -11.27 -26.77
C ASN A 850 36.98 -11.58 -28.23
N VAL A 851 36.21 -12.48 -28.85
CA VAL A 851 36.34 -12.80 -30.28
C VAL A 851 36.06 -11.58 -31.13
N ILE A 852 34.94 -10.88 -30.86
CA ILE A 852 34.55 -9.66 -31.57
C ILE A 852 35.64 -8.59 -31.44
N LEU A 853 36.08 -8.28 -30.22
CA LEU A 853 37.10 -7.24 -29.97
C LEU A 853 38.46 -7.61 -30.59
N SER A 854 38.85 -8.88 -30.57
CA SER A 854 40.07 -9.37 -31.25
C SER A 854 40.01 -9.12 -32.75
N SER A 855 38.85 -9.38 -33.37
CA SER A 855 38.68 -9.22 -34.81
C SER A 855 38.82 -7.75 -35.25
N ILE A 856 38.41 -6.81 -34.40
CA ILE A 856 38.47 -5.35 -34.64
C ILE A 856 39.92 -4.86 -34.52
N ARG A 857 40.62 -5.23 -33.45
CA ARG A 857 42.02 -4.83 -33.21
C ARG A 857 42.93 -5.18 -34.39
N ASN A 858 42.68 -6.31 -35.03
CA ASN A 858 43.47 -6.78 -36.18
C ASN A 858 43.13 -6.04 -37.49
N LYS A 859 41.99 -5.34 -37.58
CA LYS A 859 41.47 -4.74 -38.83
C LYS A 859 41.41 -3.22 -38.84
N GLN A 860 41.32 -2.58 -37.68
CA GLN A 860 41.30 -1.12 -37.56
C GLN A 860 42.24 -0.66 -36.44
N PRO A 861 43.56 -0.56 -36.71
CA PRO A 861 44.56 -0.14 -35.71
C PRO A 861 44.32 1.28 -35.15
N SER A 862 43.49 2.07 -35.84
CA SER A 862 43.10 3.43 -35.47
C SER A 862 42.03 3.51 -34.37
N VAL A 863 41.32 2.41 -34.07
CA VAL A 863 40.37 2.36 -32.95
C VAL A 863 41.17 2.11 -31.67
N LYS A 864 41.36 3.16 -30.86
CA LYS A 864 41.97 3.05 -29.53
C LYS A 864 41.03 2.32 -28.57
N ILE A 865 41.28 1.04 -28.35
CA ILE A 865 40.66 0.30 -27.24
C ILE A 865 41.47 0.62 -25.97
N ASP A 866 41.13 1.72 -25.29
CA ASP A 866 41.89 2.30 -24.17
C ASP A 866 41.68 1.60 -22.80
N THR A 867 41.00 0.45 -22.76
CA THR A 867 40.80 -0.30 -21.51
C THR A 867 41.84 -1.42 -21.36
N PRO A 868 42.37 -1.68 -20.14
CA PRO A 868 43.25 -2.81 -19.85
C PRO A 868 42.46 -4.12 -19.82
N ILE A 869 41.64 -4.37 -20.83
CA ILE A 869 40.95 -5.63 -21.03
C ILE A 869 41.95 -6.51 -21.77
N GLY A 870 42.74 -7.28 -21.03
CA GLY A 870 43.58 -8.33 -21.62
C GLY A 870 42.71 -9.26 -22.46
N VAL A 871 42.78 -9.12 -23.78
CA VAL A 871 42.15 -10.05 -24.71
C VAL A 871 43.09 -11.24 -24.84
N THR A 872 42.95 -12.21 -23.95
CA THR A 872 43.83 -13.40 -23.88
C THR A 872 43.10 -14.71 -24.17
N VAL A 873 41.76 -14.75 -24.07
CA VAL A 873 40.98 -15.99 -24.23
C VAL A 873 39.79 -15.76 -25.18
N THR A 874 39.84 -16.38 -26.35
CA THR A 874 38.80 -16.29 -27.41
C THR A 874 38.06 -17.61 -27.64
N GLU A 875 38.39 -18.64 -26.87
CA GLU A 875 37.78 -19.96 -26.97
C GLU A 875 37.28 -20.40 -25.60
N ALA A 876 36.07 -20.94 -25.56
CA ALA A 876 35.50 -21.55 -24.37
C ALA A 876 36.23 -22.87 -24.07
N LYS A 877 36.59 -23.09 -22.80
CA LYS A 877 37.18 -24.35 -22.34
C LYS A 877 36.08 -25.35 -22.01
N GLY A 878 36.17 -26.54 -22.61
CA GLY A 878 35.44 -27.74 -22.20
C GLY A 878 33.97 -27.79 -22.63
N GLY A 879 33.46 -29.01 -22.84
CA GLY A 879 32.02 -29.28 -22.97
C GLY A 879 31.31 -29.26 -21.61
N GLN A 880 30.20 -30.00 -21.49
CA GLN A 880 29.38 -30.09 -20.26
C GLN A 880 30.11 -30.44 -18.94
N SER A 881 31.36 -30.86 -19.01
CA SER A 881 32.17 -31.42 -17.91
C SER A 881 32.83 -30.42 -16.96
N THR A 882 32.56 -29.10 -17.04
CA THR A 882 33.19 -28.10 -16.16
C THR A 882 32.20 -27.08 -15.54
N PHE A 883 30.91 -27.34 -15.69
CA PHE A 883 29.86 -26.40 -15.30
C PHE A 883 29.48 -26.53 -13.84
N ALA A 884 29.56 -25.42 -13.11
CA ALA A 884 29.00 -25.31 -11.78
C ALA A 884 27.49 -25.07 -11.87
N GLN A 885 26.72 -25.71 -11.01
CA GLN A 885 25.28 -25.53 -10.88
C GLN A 885 24.89 -25.60 -9.40
N VAL A 886 23.87 -24.82 -9.05
CA VAL A 886 23.28 -24.84 -7.71
C VAL A 886 21.77 -25.02 -7.84
N ILE A 887 21.21 -25.85 -6.98
CA ILE A 887 19.77 -26.08 -6.82
C ILE A 887 19.42 -25.64 -5.40
N PHE A 888 18.53 -24.64 -5.29
CA PHE A 888 18.25 -23.95 -4.03
C PHE A 888 17.10 -24.60 -3.25
N THR A 889 17.14 -25.92 -3.11
CA THR A 889 16.29 -26.68 -2.19
C THR A 889 16.80 -26.56 -0.75
N GLU A 890 16.08 -27.14 0.21
CA GLU A 890 16.53 -27.26 1.60
C GLU A 890 16.77 -28.74 1.95
N PRO A 891 18.03 -29.22 2.10
CA PRO A 891 19.29 -28.49 1.91
C PRO A 891 19.61 -28.19 0.43
N ASN A 892 20.55 -27.27 0.17
CA ASN A 892 20.98 -26.94 -1.18
C ASN A 892 21.82 -28.06 -1.80
N ILE A 893 21.84 -28.12 -3.13
CA ILE A 893 22.78 -28.96 -3.89
C ILE A 893 23.67 -28.07 -4.74
N GLY A 894 24.98 -28.20 -4.57
CA GLY A 894 25.99 -27.64 -5.46
C GLY A 894 26.69 -28.76 -6.25
N THR A 895 26.74 -28.65 -7.57
CA THR A 895 27.44 -29.61 -8.45
C THR A 895 28.43 -28.90 -9.34
N VAL A 896 29.55 -29.55 -9.65
CA VAL A 896 30.45 -29.11 -10.71
C VAL A 896 31.10 -30.29 -11.41
N GLY A 897 31.20 -30.19 -12.74
CA GLY A 897 31.82 -31.22 -13.57
C GLY A 897 30.98 -32.50 -13.68
N HIS A 898 31.64 -33.65 -13.74
CA HIS A 898 30.93 -34.92 -13.93
C HIS A 898 30.26 -35.43 -12.64
N THR A 899 29.07 -36.00 -12.78
CA THR A 899 28.61 -37.00 -11.82
C THR A 899 29.34 -38.30 -12.09
N PHE A 900 29.34 -39.23 -11.15
CA PHE A 900 29.95 -40.54 -11.34
C PHE A 900 29.37 -41.24 -12.59
N ALA A 901 28.05 -41.22 -12.74
CA ALA A 901 27.36 -41.81 -13.89
C ALA A 901 27.70 -41.09 -15.22
N SER A 902 27.81 -39.76 -15.22
CA SER A 902 28.15 -39.02 -16.44
C SER A 902 29.61 -39.17 -16.84
N ALA A 903 30.54 -39.30 -15.88
CA ALA A 903 31.93 -39.63 -16.16
C ALA A 903 32.08 -41.03 -16.78
N GLN A 904 31.39 -42.03 -16.23
CA GLN A 904 31.37 -43.39 -16.80
C GLN A 904 30.78 -43.39 -18.21
N SER A 905 29.66 -42.68 -18.41
CA SER A 905 29.02 -42.54 -19.73
C SER A 905 29.92 -41.83 -20.75
N ALA A 906 30.80 -40.93 -20.27
CA ALA A 906 31.82 -40.28 -21.08
C ALA A 906 33.08 -41.15 -21.32
N GLY A 907 33.10 -42.40 -20.83
CA GLY A 907 34.21 -43.35 -21.02
C GLY A 907 35.41 -43.10 -20.10
N LEU A 908 35.27 -42.25 -19.08
CA LEU A 908 36.34 -42.02 -18.10
C LEU A 908 36.40 -43.19 -17.12
N LYS A 909 37.63 -43.63 -16.81
CA LYS A 909 37.86 -44.53 -15.67
C LYS A 909 37.90 -43.69 -14.41
N VAL A 910 36.87 -43.81 -13.59
CA VAL A 910 36.70 -42.97 -12.41
C VAL A 910 36.32 -43.79 -11.19
N ARG A 911 36.66 -43.25 -10.02
CA ARG A 911 36.16 -43.69 -8.72
C ARG A 911 35.43 -42.55 -8.02
N ALA A 912 34.41 -42.89 -7.24
CA ALA A 912 33.71 -41.95 -6.37
C ALA A 912 34.32 -41.99 -4.96
N VAL A 913 34.43 -40.83 -4.33
CA VAL A 913 34.82 -40.69 -2.93
C VAL A 913 33.75 -39.88 -2.22
N ASP A 914 33.16 -40.48 -1.20
CA ASP A 914 32.06 -39.90 -0.44
C ASP A 914 32.52 -39.49 0.96
N SER A 915 31.92 -38.42 1.48
CA SER A 915 32.01 -38.07 2.89
C SER A 915 30.71 -37.44 3.35
N ASP A 916 30.30 -37.75 4.57
CA ASP A 916 29.22 -37.05 5.25
C ASP A 916 29.74 -35.76 5.89
N PHE A 917 28.85 -34.78 6.10
CA PHE A 917 29.17 -33.56 6.86
C PHE A 917 29.14 -33.82 8.39
N SER A 918 29.68 -34.96 8.83
CA SER A 918 29.88 -35.28 10.25
C SER A 918 31.20 -34.66 10.74
N ILE A 919 31.32 -33.33 10.59
CA ILE A 919 32.53 -32.54 10.82
C ILE A 919 32.24 -31.40 11.79
N ALA A 920 33.27 -30.95 12.53
CA ALA A 920 33.11 -29.95 13.59
C ALA A 920 32.43 -28.67 13.10
N GLY A 921 32.85 -28.12 11.96
CA GLY A 921 32.24 -26.95 11.37
C GLY A 921 30.78 -27.12 10.92
N ALA A 922 30.30 -28.35 10.68
CA ALA A 922 28.91 -28.61 10.32
C ALA A 922 27.99 -28.78 11.54
N TRP A 923 28.52 -29.28 12.66
CA TRP A 923 27.76 -29.40 13.92
C TRP A 923 27.23 -28.05 14.43
N LEU A 924 27.88 -26.95 14.06
CA LEU A 924 27.49 -25.59 14.44
C LEU A 924 26.24 -25.06 13.71
N TYR A 925 25.75 -25.76 12.69
CA TYR A 925 24.58 -25.36 11.89
C TYR A 925 23.28 -26.06 12.32
N GLY A 926 23.34 -26.84 13.40
CA GLY A 926 22.20 -27.54 13.99
C GLY A 926 22.44 -29.04 14.12
N ASP A 927 21.81 -29.62 15.14
CA ASP A 927 21.95 -31.04 15.43
C ASP A 927 21.30 -31.90 14.34
N GLY A 928 22.03 -32.91 13.88
CA GLY A 928 21.51 -33.90 12.93
C GLY A 928 21.16 -33.35 11.55
N GLN A 929 21.66 -32.17 11.17
CA GLN A 929 21.44 -31.61 9.84
C GLN A 929 21.94 -32.57 8.75
N PRO A 930 21.15 -32.83 7.69
CA PRO A 930 21.56 -33.71 6.61
C PRO A 930 22.72 -33.07 5.83
N GLY A 931 23.74 -33.86 5.51
CA GLY A 931 24.84 -33.37 4.70
C GLY A 931 25.70 -34.49 4.11
N TRP A 932 25.97 -34.40 2.82
CA TRP A 932 26.74 -35.36 2.05
C TRP A 932 27.53 -34.69 0.93
N ALA A 933 28.73 -35.18 0.64
CA ALA A 933 29.56 -34.73 -0.47
C ALA A 933 30.19 -35.91 -1.22
N ARG A 934 30.45 -35.69 -2.51
CA ARG A 934 31.17 -36.63 -3.38
C ARG A 934 32.19 -35.91 -4.24
N TRP A 935 33.36 -36.53 -4.39
CA TRP A 935 34.30 -36.28 -5.47
C TRP A 935 34.31 -37.44 -6.47
N VAL A 936 34.44 -37.10 -7.74
CA VAL A 936 34.66 -38.03 -8.85
C VAL A 936 36.08 -37.83 -9.35
N ILE A 937 36.88 -38.88 -9.29
CA ILE A 937 38.33 -38.82 -9.45
C ILE A 937 38.72 -39.74 -10.59
N GLU A 938 39.49 -39.22 -11.54
CA GLU A 938 40.04 -40.01 -12.65
C GLU A 938 41.13 -40.95 -12.17
N GLU A 939 40.99 -42.24 -12.50
CA GLU A 939 41.96 -43.27 -12.14
C GLU A 939 43.24 -43.13 -12.97
N GLY A 940 44.39 -43.34 -12.31
CA GLY A 940 45.71 -43.26 -12.92
C GLY A 940 46.32 -41.86 -12.94
N THR A 941 45.49 -40.80 -12.96
CA THR A 941 45.95 -39.41 -12.86
C THR A 941 45.64 -38.76 -11.51
N ASP A 942 44.71 -39.32 -10.73
CA ASP A 942 44.18 -38.75 -9.49
C ASP A 942 43.61 -37.33 -9.66
N LYS A 943 43.16 -36.97 -10.86
CA LYS A 943 42.56 -35.67 -11.12
C LYS A 943 41.13 -35.61 -10.64
N LEU A 944 40.74 -34.49 -10.04
CA LEU A 944 39.34 -34.21 -9.77
C LEU A 944 38.62 -33.87 -11.08
N VAL A 945 37.59 -34.65 -11.44
CA VAL A 945 36.78 -34.44 -12.66
C VAL A 945 35.33 -34.09 -12.37
N GLY A 946 34.92 -34.17 -11.11
CA GLY A 946 33.58 -33.79 -10.68
C GLY A 946 33.42 -33.72 -9.17
N ALA A 947 32.50 -32.89 -8.71
CA ALA A 947 32.16 -32.75 -7.30
C ALA A 947 30.67 -32.46 -7.12
N THR A 948 30.08 -33.00 -6.06
CA THR A 948 28.70 -32.71 -5.64
C THR A 948 28.65 -32.53 -4.13
N PHE A 949 27.95 -31.51 -3.67
CA PHE A 949 27.74 -31.18 -2.26
C PHE A 949 26.24 -31.00 -2.03
N CYS A 950 25.68 -31.68 -1.02
CA CYS A 950 24.30 -31.54 -0.59
C CYS A 950 24.29 -31.29 0.91
N CYS A 951 24.11 -30.05 1.33
CA CYS A 951 24.16 -29.63 2.73
C CYS A 951 23.59 -28.19 2.85
N VAL A 952 23.41 -27.73 4.09
CA VAL A 952 23.09 -26.32 4.38
C VAL A 952 24.14 -25.43 3.69
N GLU A 953 23.69 -24.44 2.92
CA GLU A 953 24.53 -23.55 2.08
C GLU A 953 25.53 -24.30 1.17
N GLY A 954 25.12 -25.47 0.65
CA GLY A 954 25.91 -26.29 -0.27
C GLY A 954 26.34 -25.57 -1.57
N SER A 955 25.74 -24.42 -1.87
CA SER A 955 26.06 -23.56 -3.01
C SER A 955 27.50 -23.07 -3.03
N GLU A 956 28.12 -22.84 -1.87
CA GLU A 956 29.41 -22.14 -1.78
C GLU A 956 30.62 -23.05 -2.08
N PHE A 957 30.47 -24.38 -1.98
CA PHE A 957 31.58 -25.31 -2.14
C PHE A 957 32.00 -25.53 -3.60
N VAL A 958 31.10 -25.26 -4.56
CA VAL A 958 31.31 -25.61 -5.97
C VAL A 958 32.46 -24.86 -6.62
N ASN A 959 32.73 -23.61 -6.22
CA ASN A 959 33.72 -22.76 -6.87
C ASN A 959 35.15 -23.28 -6.68
N ALA A 960 35.50 -23.74 -5.46
CA ALA A 960 36.82 -24.29 -5.18
C ALA A 960 37.07 -25.56 -6.01
N SER A 961 36.08 -26.45 -6.08
CA SER A 961 36.15 -27.65 -6.94
C SER A 961 36.19 -27.30 -8.43
N GLN A 962 35.50 -26.24 -8.87
CA GLN A 962 35.56 -25.79 -10.26
C GLN A 962 36.98 -25.35 -10.65
N VAL A 963 37.65 -24.58 -9.77
CA VAL A 963 39.04 -24.18 -10.01
C VAL A 963 39.94 -25.41 -10.12
N ALA A 964 39.79 -26.38 -9.23
CA ALA A 964 40.56 -27.62 -9.27
C ALA A 964 40.34 -28.41 -10.57
N ILE A 965 39.09 -28.59 -10.99
CA ILE A 965 38.73 -29.28 -12.24
C ILE A 965 39.29 -28.54 -13.46
N LEU A 966 39.15 -27.21 -13.52
CA LEU A 966 39.63 -26.40 -14.66
C LEU A 966 41.14 -26.39 -14.80
N GLN A 967 41.87 -26.47 -13.70
CA GLN A 967 43.35 -26.58 -13.70
C GLN A 967 43.81 -28.03 -13.83
N GLY A 968 42.90 -29.00 -13.72
CA GLY A 968 43.25 -30.43 -13.73
C GLY A 968 44.10 -30.82 -12.53
N LEU A 969 43.83 -30.24 -11.36
CA LEU A 969 44.56 -30.54 -10.13
C LEU A 969 44.37 -32.00 -9.72
N THR A 970 45.46 -32.60 -9.30
CA THR A 970 45.53 -33.93 -8.70
C THR A 970 45.26 -33.86 -7.20
N LEU A 971 44.84 -34.97 -6.60
CA LEU A 971 44.68 -35.05 -5.14
C LEU A 971 45.97 -34.69 -4.38
N LYS A 972 47.13 -35.06 -4.92
CA LYS A 972 48.46 -34.71 -4.37
C LYS A 972 48.70 -33.21 -4.30
N GLU A 973 48.22 -32.45 -5.29
CA GLU A 973 48.33 -30.99 -5.27
C GLU A 973 47.29 -30.39 -4.31
N MET A 974 46.12 -31.03 -4.22
CA MET A 974 45.01 -30.58 -3.37
C MET A 974 45.26 -30.80 -1.86
N VAL A 975 46.20 -31.66 -1.44
CA VAL A 975 46.56 -31.81 0.00
C VAL A 975 47.06 -30.52 0.64
N HIS A 976 47.55 -29.58 -0.17
CA HIS A 976 48.02 -28.27 0.29
C HIS A 976 46.89 -27.26 0.51
N VAL A 977 45.64 -27.59 0.14
CA VAL A 977 44.47 -26.75 0.40
C VAL A 977 44.04 -26.97 1.84
N VAL A 978 44.30 -25.99 2.70
CA VAL A 978 44.01 -26.07 4.14
C VAL A 978 42.71 -25.30 4.45
N PRO A 979 41.58 -25.99 4.72
CA PRO A 979 40.35 -25.31 5.10
C PRO A 979 40.49 -24.69 6.51
N PRO A 980 39.97 -23.47 6.75
CA PRO A 980 39.93 -22.87 8.08
C PRO A 980 39.09 -23.70 9.07
N PHE A 981 39.46 -23.67 10.36
CA PHE A 981 38.77 -24.42 11.42
C PHE A 981 38.15 -23.48 12.48
N PRO A 982 36.92 -23.73 12.97
CA PRO A 982 35.96 -24.73 12.48
C PRO A 982 35.13 -24.14 11.32
N THR A 983 35.12 -24.81 10.17
CA THR A 983 34.24 -24.44 9.04
C THR A 983 33.75 -25.68 8.33
N ARG A 984 32.58 -25.61 7.69
CA ARG A 984 32.12 -26.72 6.83
C ARG A 984 33.09 -27.02 5.66
N GLY A 985 34.03 -26.11 5.36
CA GLY A 985 35.13 -26.33 4.42
C GLY A 985 36.04 -27.51 4.80
N GLU A 986 36.05 -27.92 6.07
CA GLU A 986 36.73 -29.14 6.54
C GLU A 986 36.31 -30.40 5.75
N ILE A 987 35.14 -30.39 5.09
CA ILE A 987 34.72 -31.47 4.18
C ILE A 987 35.78 -31.81 3.13
N TRP A 988 36.60 -30.83 2.71
CA TRP A 988 37.71 -31.04 1.78
C TRP A 988 38.76 -31.99 2.35
N THR A 989 39.14 -31.81 3.62
CA THR A 989 40.09 -32.70 4.32
C THR A 989 39.51 -34.09 4.48
N HIS A 990 38.22 -34.21 4.78
CA HIS A 990 37.56 -35.51 4.92
C HIS A 990 37.47 -36.26 3.58
N LEU A 991 37.19 -35.55 2.48
CA LEU A 991 37.22 -36.14 1.14
C LEU A 991 38.63 -36.57 0.70
N LEU A 992 39.67 -35.81 1.05
CA LEU A 992 41.07 -36.22 0.82
C LEU A 992 41.42 -37.48 1.61
N ASN A 993 41.14 -37.50 2.92
CA ASN A 993 41.40 -38.65 3.78
C ASN A 993 40.64 -39.88 3.28
N ALA A 994 39.37 -39.73 2.89
CA ALA A 994 38.55 -40.80 2.31
C ALA A 994 39.09 -41.27 0.95
N ALA A 995 39.77 -40.39 0.21
CA ALA A 995 40.47 -40.72 -1.02
C ALA A 995 41.85 -41.37 -0.79
N GLY A 996 42.33 -41.44 0.46
CA GLY A 996 43.61 -42.03 0.86
C GLY A 996 44.80 -41.06 0.87
N PHE A 997 44.56 -39.75 1.00
CA PHE A 997 45.58 -38.69 0.95
C PHE A 997 45.74 -37.95 2.28
#